data_AF-A0A0C3K8P1-F1
#
_entry.id   AF-A0A0C3K8P1-F1
#
_cell.length_a   1.000
_cell.length_b   1.000
_cell.length_c   1.000
_cell.angle_alpha   90.00
_cell.angle_beta   90.00
_cell.angle_gamma   90.00
#
_symmetry.space_group_name_H-M   'P 1'
#
loop_
_entity.id
_entity.type
_entity.pdbx_description
1 polymer ?
#
loop_
_entity_poly.entity_id
_entity_poly.type
_entity_poly.pdbx_seq_one_letter_code
_entity_poly.pdbx_strand_id
1 'polypeptide(L)'
;MASVSFNEDGLRNRKAAAAASADASPAQNRLKPAEEVVWGKTPSGQVFRVPTTHDVITALFNPLQPKSHIDLVNLALLGLQIVIFFAFPKSFTRPFFFLYFAFWRAAYDAGLGWVLTKQSKKKWIVREVQRRGWLDSERRPKVREWIKNELSMKMDADYNFDDLPLEYNTWLLFRQLVDVILINDFLSYVMFAFSCFRVPTDLSMFTHILRWVSGIVLIAFNLWVKTEAHHIVKDYGWYWGDVFFERGGLVFDGVFEMAPHPMYSVGYAGYYGLSLIVGSYPVLFASLAAHAAQFGFLNFFENPHIERTYGQKKPIAVRTPLTHGRTVSQSSKFVPDDAASASSPSSVQPGARSSPPSPVRNRQRAHRSSLSVSSSVDGSTPAATDAETVTETDYDAEDELATAPSERSLTPRTQTKKESAAVTLHDLNTKYFRKDMLGLFNIDLLRASDLQIVLLVGYSIVFALLGTLSPSTMLAIHFVHALVWRFIHSFGLGLLLKAQSDSKYMVRHFMKHYYYPPTATTGAVEEAFANWKAIYNMSSCMIYVSFIGLAWKTYSIPTDWTVGVELLRHTLGFILVSLHIWAANESYEVLGPFGWFFGDFFIEDYPAQLEYTGIYRFLNNPDRMMGGSTFFGLSLISGSKLAFTVAVISQLSSWWFLSNVEDPHMLKVYGDSMRKEAGLTKTIKNAAMKNAKLLNLEKVSETPYAKVAQEFGGTVGKVYVETVGVVNDFLAESAPRVSEVVQGAGALLRHRGEMFVIP
;
A
#
# COMPACT_ATOMS: atom_id res chain seq x y z
N MET A 1 -12.63 -9.11 48.71
CA MET A 1 -12.99 -7.67 48.60
C MET A 1 -11.70 -6.86 48.65
N ALA A 2 -11.72 -5.62 48.13
CA ALA A 2 -10.57 -4.92 47.53
C ALA A 2 -10.02 -5.67 46.30
N SER A 3 -9.87 -5.10 45.09
CA SER A 3 -9.68 -3.72 44.58
C SER A 3 -8.22 -3.23 44.65
N VAL A 4 -7.50 -3.42 43.54
CA VAL A 4 -6.24 -2.75 43.22
C VAL A 4 -6.41 -2.05 41.88
N SER A 5 -5.93 -0.83 41.77
CA SER A 5 -6.06 0.03 40.59
C SER A 5 -5.13 -0.39 39.46
N PHE A 6 -5.61 -0.32 38.22
CA PHE A 6 -4.73 -0.22 37.05
C PHE A 6 -3.96 1.10 37.12
N ASN A 7 -2.69 1.07 36.76
CA ASN A 7 -1.90 2.25 36.45
C ASN A 7 -1.13 1.97 35.16
N GLU A 8 -1.39 2.75 34.11
CA GLU A 8 -0.65 2.64 32.85
C GLU A 8 0.70 3.33 33.03
N ASP A 9 1.80 2.62 32.77
CA ASP A 9 3.11 3.25 32.62
C ASP A 9 4.00 2.44 31.66
N GLY A 10 4.65 3.14 30.74
CA GLY A 10 5.33 2.51 29.59
C GLY A 10 6.69 1.93 29.96
N LEU A 11 6.93 0.65 29.65
CA LEU A 11 8.22 -0.02 29.83
C LEU A 11 9.31 0.52 28.89
N ARG A 12 9.85 1.69 29.24
CA ARG A 12 11.08 2.24 28.65
C ARG A 12 12.27 1.34 29.00
N ASN A 13 13.03 0.95 27.99
CA ASN A 13 14.28 0.19 28.14
C ASN A 13 15.27 0.92 29.08
N ARG A 14 15.48 0.36 30.27
CA ARG A 14 16.58 0.78 31.17
C ARG A 14 17.91 0.23 30.65
N LYS A 15 18.64 1.07 29.92
CA LYS A 15 20.05 0.82 29.59
C LYS A 15 20.85 0.82 30.90
N ALA A 16 21.38 -0.34 31.30
CA ALA A 16 22.11 -0.46 32.56
C ALA A 16 23.42 0.34 32.52
N ALA A 17 23.67 1.15 33.55
CA ALA A 17 24.93 1.84 33.72
C ALA A 17 25.92 0.90 34.43
N ALA A 18 27.02 0.54 33.75
CA ALA A 18 28.13 -0.16 34.37
C ALA A 18 28.98 0.84 35.16
N ALA A 19 29.22 0.57 36.44
CA ALA A 19 30.13 1.36 37.27
C ALA A 19 31.59 1.07 36.89
N ALA A 20 32.46 2.07 37.04
CA ALA A 20 33.88 1.93 36.75
C ALA A 20 34.66 1.36 37.95
N SER A 21 35.50 0.36 37.69
CA SER A 21 36.60 -0.07 38.57
C SER A 21 37.83 -0.36 37.71
N ALA A 22 39.00 0.13 38.13
CA ALA A 22 40.24 0.05 37.36
C ALA A 22 41.03 -1.25 37.59
N ASP A 23 42.13 -1.38 36.83
CA ASP A 23 43.25 -2.30 37.01
C ASP A 23 43.01 -3.82 36.92
N ALA A 24 43.05 -4.34 35.68
CA ALA A 24 43.64 -5.65 35.35
C ALA A 24 44.16 -5.67 33.90
N SER A 25 45.27 -6.37 33.64
CA SER A 25 45.95 -6.41 32.33
C SER A 25 45.24 -7.31 31.29
N PRO A 26 45.42 -7.08 29.97
CA PRO A 26 44.58 -7.69 28.94
C PRO A 26 44.98 -9.14 28.57
N ALA A 27 44.40 -10.11 29.27
CA ALA A 27 44.38 -11.51 28.81
C ALA A 27 43.37 -11.71 27.66
N GLN A 28 43.77 -12.38 26.58
CA GLN A 28 42.94 -12.58 25.37
C GLN A 28 41.82 -13.62 25.53
N ASN A 29 40.85 -13.34 26.40
CA ASN A 29 39.58 -14.08 26.37
C ASN A 29 38.74 -13.62 25.17
N ARG A 30 38.75 -14.40 24.09
CA ARG A 30 37.68 -14.33 23.08
C ARG A 30 36.39 -14.79 23.75
N LEU A 31 35.61 -13.83 24.26
CA LEU A 31 34.22 -14.07 24.63
C LEU A 31 33.51 -14.68 23.42
N LYS A 32 33.06 -15.94 23.57
CA LYS A 32 32.08 -16.50 22.63
C LYS A 32 30.88 -15.53 22.62
N PRO A 33 30.21 -15.30 21.46
CA PRO A 33 28.97 -14.55 21.45
C PRO A 33 28.01 -15.12 22.51
N ALA A 34 27.39 -14.24 23.30
CA ALA A 34 26.44 -14.68 24.31
C ALA A 34 25.29 -15.40 23.60
N GLU A 35 25.11 -16.68 23.93
CA GLU A 35 24.12 -17.54 23.30
C GLU A 35 22.72 -16.97 23.58
N GLU A 36 22.02 -16.52 22.53
CA GLU A 36 20.75 -15.82 22.67
C GLU A 36 19.65 -16.82 23.07
N VAL A 37 19.43 -16.99 24.37
CA VAL A 37 18.49 -17.97 24.91
C VAL A 37 17.05 -17.61 24.55
N VAL A 38 16.55 -18.25 23.49
CA VAL A 38 15.19 -18.13 23.01
C VAL A 38 14.22 -18.87 23.94
N TRP A 39 13.18 -18.18 24.39
CA TRP A 39 12.08 -18.77 25.16
C TRP A 39 10.82 -18.95 24.29
N GLY A 40 10.19 -20.11 24.44
CA GLY A 40 8.90 -20.46 23.84
C GLY A 40 7.85 -20.72 24.92
N LYS A 41 6.56 -20.60 24.56
CA LYS A 41 5.42 -20.77 25.45
C LYS A 41 4.32 -21.59 24.77
N THR A 42 3.90 -22.70 25.40
CA THR A 42 2.83 -23.55 24.86
C THR A 42 1.45 -22.88 25.00
N PRO A 43 0.42 -23.38 24.28
CA PRO A 43 -0.97 -22.96 24.51
C PRO A 43 -1.51 -23.26 25.92
N SER A 44 -0.86 -24.15 26.69
CA SER A 44 -1.15 -24.40 28.10
C SER A 44 -0.42 -23.46 29.06
N GLY A 45 0.47 -22.58 28.56
CA GLY A 45 1.24 -21.63 29.36
C GLY A 45 2.58 -22.15 29.88
N GLN A 46 2.98 -23.38 29.54
CA GLN A 46 4.31 -23.91 29.87
C GLN A 46 5.38 -23.16 29.08
N VAL A 47 6.37 -22.59 29.79
CA VAL A 47 7.52 -21.91 29.20
C VAL A 47 8.70 -22.87 29.11
N PHE A 48 9.44 -22.84 28.00
CA PHE A 48 10.59 -23.70 27.73
C PHE A 48 11.68 -22.97 26.94
N ARG A 49 12.96 -23.35 27.12
CA ARG A 49 14.05 -22.93 26.21
C ARG A 49 13.80 -23.62 24.87
N VAL A 50 13.86 -22.88 23.77
CA VAL A 50 13.76 -23.42 22.41
C VAL A 50 15.15 -23.88 21.96
N PRO A 51 15.38 -25.18 21.71
CA PRO A 51 16.66 -25.70 21.21
C PRO A 51 17.04 -25.17 19.82
N THR A 52 18.33 -25.22 19.48
CA THR A 52 18.79 -24.83 18.13
C THR A 52 18.35 -25.82 17.07
N THR A 53 17.98 -25.30 15.89
CA THR A 53 17.60 -26.09 14.72
C THR A 53 18.44 -25.71 13.52
N HIS A 54 18.76 -26.72 12.69
CA HIS A 54 19.52 -26.54 11.46
C HIS A 54 18.60 -26.32 10.25
N ASP A 55 19.06 -25.53 9.27
CA ASP A 55 18.37 -25.37 8.00
C ASP A 55 18.35 -26.68 7.19
N VAL A 56 17.34 -26.85 6.34
CA VAL A 56 17.16 -28.10 5.58
C VAL A 56 18.23 -28.32 4.51
N ILE A 57 18.86 -27.27 3.97
CA ILE A 57 19.85 -27.42 2.89
C ILE A 57 21.14 -27.99 3.48
N THR A 58 21.62 -27.43 4.60
CA THR A 58 22.74 -27.99 5.36
C THR A 58 22.42 -29.41 5.82
N ALA A 59 21.28 -29.60 6.48
CA ALA A 59 20.89 -30.90 7.04
C ALA A 59 20.77 -32.00 5.99
N LEU A 60 20.24 -31.70 4.80
CA LEU A 60 20.04 -32.70 3.74
C LEU A 60 21.31 -32.94 2.91
N PHE A 61 22.04 -31.89 2.50
CA PHE A 61 23.14 -32.01 1.54
C PHE A 61 24.54 -32.11 2.14
N ASN A 62 24.77 -31.80 3.43
CA ASN A 62 26.07 -32.00 4.06
C ASN A 62 26.36 -33.50 4.28
N PRO A 63 27.37 -34.12 3.64
CA PRO A 63 27.64 -35.55 3.76
C PRO A 63 28.23 -35.96 5.12
N LEU A 64 28.67 -35.00 5.94
CA LEU A 64 29.26 -35.24 7.26
C LEU A 64 28.24 -35.35 8.39
N GLN A 65 26.97 -35.00 8.15
CA GLN A 65 25.89 -35.13 9.12
C GLN A 65 25.13 -36.45 8.93
N PRO A 66 24.69 -37.13 10.02
CA PRO A 66 23.86 -38.33 9.92
C PRO A 66 22.53 -38.00 9.23
N LYS A 67 22.00 -38.95 8.46
CA LYS A 67 20.73 -38.80 7.74
C LYS A 67 19.64 -39.60 8.43
N SER A 68 18.51 -38.95 8.69
CA SER A 68 17.33 -39.63 9.23
C SER A 68 16.65 -40.49 8.15
N HIS A 69 15.67 -41.33 8.52
CA HIS A 69 14.97 -42.17 7.54
C HIS A 69 14.21 -41.31 6.51
N ILE A 70 13.61 -40.20 6.95
CA ILE A 70 12.92 -39.24 6.10
C ILE A 70 13.90 -38.48 5.20
N ASP A 71 15.11 -38.17 5.66
CA ASP A 71 16.16 -37.58 4.80
C ASP A 71 16.57 -38.53 3.68
N LEU A 72 16.74 -39.83 4.00
CA LEU A 72 17.03 -40.86 2.99
C LEU A 72 15.88 -41.02 1.98
N VAL A 73 14.62 -40.99 2.43
CA VAL A 73 13.45 -40.97 1.53
C VAL A 73 13.43 -39.71 0.66
N ASN A 74 13.76 -38.54 1.21
CA ASN A 74 13.80 -37.29 0.45
C ASN A 74 14.91 -37.33 -0.61
N LEU A 75 16.14 -37.73 -0.24
CA LEU A 75 17.25 -37.94 -1.18
C LEU A 75 16.90 -38.96 -2.28
N ALA A 76 16.19 -40.05 -1.94
CA ALA A 76 15.74 -41.04 -2.92
C ALA A 76 14.69 -40.46 -3.90
N LEU A 77 13.74 -39.65 -3.42
CA LEU A 77 12.78 -38.96 -4.29
C LEU A 77 13.48 -37.97 -5.24
N LEU A 78 14.40 -37.15 -4.73
CA LEU A 78 15.14 -36.17 -5.53
C LEU A 78 16.06 -36.86 -6.56
N GLY A 79 16.74 -37.94 -6.17
CA GLY A 79 17.52 -38.78 -7.09
C GLY A 79 16.64 -39.43 -8.16
N LEU A 80 15.46 -39.93 -7.80
CA LEU A 80 14.50 -40.51 -8.75
C LEU A 80 13.99 -39.47 -9.76
N GLN A 81 13.76 -38.22 -9.35
CA GLN A 81 13.44 -37.14 -10.29
C GLN A 81 14.54 -36.95 -11.34
N ILE A 82 15.81 -36.89 -10.91
CA ILE A 82 16.97 -36.75 -11.82
C ILE A 82 17.07 -37.96 -12.77
N VAL A 83 16.90 -39.18 -12.26
CA VAL A 83 16.89 -40.40 -13.08
C VAL A 83 15.76 -40.38 -14.11
N ILE A 84 14.53 -40.03 -13.72
CA ILE A 84 13.39 -39.94 -14.65
C ILE A 84 13.63 -38.87 -15.73
N PHE A 85 14.25 -37.74 -15.38
CA PHE A 85 14.55 -36.66 -16.32
C PHE A 85 15.50 -37.09 -17.45
N PHE A 86 16.54 -37.88 -17.13
CA PHE A 86 17.52 -38.34 -18.11
C PHE A 86 17.16 -39.67 -18.79
N ALA A 87 16.40 -40.56 -18.15
CA ALA A 87 16.06 -41.88 -18.69
C ALA A 87 14.89 -41.88 -19.68
N PHE A 88 14.01 -40.87 -19.65
CA PHE A 88 12.78 -40.84 -20.45
C PHE A 88 12.75 -39.72 -21.51
N PRO A 89 12.09 -39.93 -22.66
CA PRO A 89 12.00 -38.92 -23.72
C PRO A 89 11.13 -37.71 -23.30
N LYS A 90 11.36 -36.57 -23.95
CA LYS A 90 10.65 -35.29 -23.67
C LYS A 90 9.13 -35.36 -23.84
N SER A 91 8.61 -36.35 -24.58
CA SER A 91 7.17 -36.64 -24.68
C SER A 91 6.58 -37.16 -23.37
N PHE A 92 7.35 -37.88 -22.56
CA PHE A 92 6.96 -38.37 -21.24
C PHE A 92 7.33 -37.39 -20.13
N THR A 93 8.56 -36.87 -20.12
CA THR A 93 9.05 -36.06 -19.00
C THR A 93 8.30 -34.73 -18.85
N ARG A 94 7.87 -34.09 -19.95
CA ARG A 94 7.06 -32.85 -19.90
C ARG A 94 5.74 -33.01 -19.14
N PRO A 95 4.79 -33.89 -19.54
CA PRO A 95 3.55 -34.09 -18.80
C PRO A 95 3.79 -34.71 -17.41
N PHE A 96 4.80 -35.58 -17.26
CA PHE A 96 5.15 -36.14 -15.95
C PHE A 96 5.55 -35.04 -14.96
N PHE A 97 6.56 -34.21 -15.28
CA PHE A 97 7.00 -33.17 -14.35
C PHE A 97 5.97 -32.04 -14.20
N PHE A 98 5.14 -31.76 -15.19
CA PHE A 98 4.00 -30.85 -15.03
C PHE A 98 3.02 -31.33 -13.95
N LEU A 99 2.57 -32.59 -14.04
CA LEU A 99 1.63 -33.17 -13.08
C LEU A 99 2.27 -33.42 -11.72
N TYR A 100 3.55 -33.81 -11.68
CA TYR A 100 4.30 -34.04 -10.45
C TYR A 100 4.57 -32.72 -9.70
N PHE A 101 4.92 -31.65 -10.43
CA PHE A 101 4.97 -30.30 -9.86
C PHE A 101 3.59 -29.84 -9.37
N ALA A 102 2.54 -29.98 -10.17
CA ALA A 102 1.18 -29.63 -9.75
C ALA A 102 0.72 -30.37 -8.48
N PHE A 103 1.13 -31.63 -8.30
CA PHE A 103 0.91 -32.40 -7.07
C PHE A 103 1.63 -31.80 -5.86
N TRP A 104 2.94 -31.56 -5.94
CA TRP A 104 3.70 -30.98 -4.82
C TRP A 104 3.27 -29.55 -4.50
N ARG A 105 2.95 -28.77 -5.53
CA ARG A 105 2.39 -27.43 -5.43
C ARG A 105 1.05 -27.41 -4.71
N ALA A 106 0.14 -28.33 -5.07
CA ALA A 106 -1.10 -28.52 -4.34
C ALA A 106 -0.89 -29.02 -2.90
N ALA A 107 0.09 -29.91 -2.67
CA ALA A 107 0.45 -30.38 -1.33
C ALA A 107 1.00 -29.26 -0.43
N TYR A 108 1.76 -28.31 -1.00
CA TYR A 108 2.23 -27.12 -0.32
C TYR A 108 1.07 -26.14 -0.05
N ASP A 109 0.52 -25.50 -1.09
CA ASP A 109 -0.41 -24.37 -0.91
C ASP A 109 -1.81 -24.80 -0.40
N ALA A 110 -2.38 -25.89 -0.90
CA ALA A 110 -3.69 -26.36 -0.44
C ALA A 110 -3.57 -27.36 0.73
N GLY A 111 -2.60 -28.28 0.67
CA GLY A 111 -2.38 -29.32 1.68
C GLY A 111 -1.92 -28.74 3.02
N LEU A 112 -0.80 -28.00 3.05
CA LEU A 112 -0.35 -27.33 4.27
C LEU A 112 -1.37 -26.27 4.71
N GLY A 113 -1.96 -25.51 3.78
CA GLY A 113 -3.02 -24.53 4.10
C GLY A 113 -4.19 -25.13 4.89
N TRP A 114 -4.67 -26.32 4.52
CA TRP A 114 -5.72 -27.06 5.23
C TRP A 114 -5.24 -27.63 6.57
N VAL A 115 -4.06 -28.26 6.59
CA VAL A 115 -3.46 -28.88 7.79
C VAL A 115 -3.17 -27.81 8.86
N LEU A 116 -2.53 -26.72 8.47
CA LEU A 116 -2.20 -25.58 9.32
C LEU A 116 -3.45 -24.80 9.72
N THR A 117 -4.47 -24.64 8.87
CA THR A 117 -5.77 -24.07 9.29
C THR A 117 -6.40 -24.90 10.41
N LYS A 118 -6.34 -26.23 10.33
CA LYS A 118 -6.85 -27.12 11.40
C LYS A 118 -5.98 -27.10 12.66
N GLN A 119 -4.66 -26.98 12.54
CA GLN A 119 -3.77 -26.80 13.68
C GLN A 119 -3.99 -25.44 14.36
N SER A 120 -4.07 -24.36 13.59
CA SER A 120 -4.30 -22.99 14.06
C SER A 120 -5.65 -22.83 14.76
N LYS A 121 -6.74 -23.37 14.19
CA LYS A 121 -8.11 -23.21 14.74
C LYS A 121 -8.51 -24.29 15.76
N LYS A 122 -7.90 -25.47 15.74
CA LYS A 122 -8.34 -26.64 16.56
C LYS A 122 -7.20 -27.47 17.16
N LYS A 123 -5.93 -27.04 17.06
CA LYS A 123 -4.71 -27.77 17.50
C LYS A 123 -4.72 -29.25 17.06
N TRP A 124 -5.20 -29.49 15.83
CA TRP A 124 -5.55 -30.81 15.33
C TRP A 124 -4.38 -31.80 15.23
N ILE A 125 -3.19 -31.37 14.80
CA ILE A 125 -2.03 -32.26 14.63
C ILE A 125 -1.57 -32.75 16.01
N VAL A 126 -1.41 -31.82 16.97
CA VAL A 126 -1.03 -32.13 18.36
C VAL A 126 -2.04 -33.06 19.01
N ARG A 127 -3.35 -32.80 18.84
CA ARG A 127 -4.42 -33.69 19.31
C ARG A 127 -4.40 -35.06 18.65
N GLU A 128 -4.07 -35.18 17.37
CA GLU A 128 -4.00 -36.47 16.66
C GLU A 128 -2.78 -37.30 17.10
N VAL A 129 -1.62 -36.66 17.29
CA VAL A 129 -0.40 -37.25 17.86
C VAL A 129 -0.66 -37.76 19.28
N GLN A 130 -1.32 -36.96 20.12
CA GLN A 130 -1.74 -37.34 21.47
C GLN A 130 -2.76 -38.49 21.45
N ARG A 131 -3.81 -38.40 20.62
CA ARG A 131 -4.87 -39.42 20.50
C ARG A 131 -4.33 -40.77 20.04
N ARG A 132 -3.34 -40.79 19.14
CA ARG A 132 -2.67 -42.02 18.69
C ARG A 132 -1.59 -42.52 19.66
N GLY A 133 -1.21 -41.72 20.67
CA GLY A 133 -0.15 -42.05 21.63
C GLY A 133 1.23 -42.15 20.98
N TRP A 134 1.54 -41.34 19.96
CA TRP A 134 2.80 -41.46 19.21
C TRP A 134 4.04 -41.05 20.01
N LEU A 135 3.89 -40.11 20.95
CA LEU A 135 4.97 -39.64 21.84
C LEU A 135 4.86 -40.23 23.26
N ASP A 136 3.93 -41.18 23.46
CA ASP A 136 3.57 -41.80 24.72
C ASP A 136 4.31 -43.14 24.88
N SER A 137 5.07 -43.27 25.98
CA SER A 137 5.94 -44.41 26.28
C SER A 137 5.18 -45.69 26.65
N GLU A 138 3.98 -45.56 27.21
CA GLU A 138 3.16 -46.70 27.62
C GLU A 138 2.32 -47.20 26.44
N ARG A 139 1.77 -46.29 25.63
CA ARG A 139 0.85 -46.65 24.53
C ARG A 139 1.54 -47.17 23.27
N ARG A 140 2.67 -46.57 22.86
CA ARG A 140 3.39 -46.97 21.62
C ARG A 140 4.91 -46.78 21.73
N PRO A 141 5.61 -47.50 22.64
CA PRO A 141 7.04 -47.34 22.86
C PRO A 141 7.87 -47.40 21.57
N LYS A 142 7.62 -48.38 20.69
CA LYS A 142 8.33 -48.52 19.39
C LYS A 142 8.17 -47.32 18.44
N VAL A 143 7.00 -46.66 18.46
CA VAL A 143 6.75 -45.48 17.61
C VAL A 143 7.43 -44.25 18.21
N ARG A 144 7.33 -44.09 19.54
CA ARG A 144 8.01 -43.03 20.29
C ARG A 144 9.53 -43.10 20.14
N GLU A 145 10.10 -44.31 20.22
CA GLU A 145 11.53 -44.55 20.08
C GLU A 145 12.03 -44.28 18.66
N TRP A 146 11.30 -44.74 17.63
CA TRP A 146 11.62 -44.38 16.25
C TRP A 146 11.57 -42.86 16.03
N ILE A 147 10.52 -42.18 16.51
CA ILE A 147 10.41 -40.71 16.45
C ILE A 147 11.56 -40.03 17.22
N LYS A 148 11.89 -40.49 18.43
CA LYS A 148 12.97 -39.91 19.24
C LYS A 148 14.30 -39.99 18.50
N ASN A 149 14.60 -41.12 17.86
CA ASN A 149 15.80 -41.28 17.04
C ASN A 149 15.76 -40.39 15.79
N GLU A 150 14.62 -40.36 15.08
CA GLU A 150 14.40 -39.55 13.86
C GLU A 150 14.53 -38.04 14.09
N LEU A 151 14.20 -37.55 15.30
CA LEU A 151 14.42 -36.16 15.72
C LEU A 151 15.83 -35.93 16.28
N SER A 152 16.27 -36.74 17.25
CA SER A 152 17.53 -36.49 17.99
C SER A 152 18.78 -36.58 17.10
N MET A 153 18.74 -37.33 15.99
CA MET A 153 19.85 -37.36 15.01
C MET A 153 20.10 -36.01 14.31
N LYS A 154 19.14 -35.07 14.34
CA LYS A 154 19.18 -33.80 13.58
C LYS A 154 19.33 -32.56 14.45
N MET A 155 19.44 -32.74 15.77
CA MET A 155 19.45 -31.68 16.78
C MET A 155 20.81 -31.61 17.50
N ASP A 156 21.10 -30.45 18.10
CA ASP A 156 22.31 -30.26 18.91
C ASP A 156 22.18 -30.87 20.31
N ALA A 157 23.28 -30.82 21.07
CA ALA A 157 23.35 -31.29 22.46
C ALA A 157 22.49 -30.49 23.46
N ASP A 158 21.78 -29.46 23.03
CA ASP A 158 20.79 -28.73 23.86
C ASP A 158 19.35 -29.28 23.73
N TYR A 159 19.13 -30.28 22.87
CA TYR A 159 17.85 -30.97 22.69
C TYR A 159 17.75 -32.24 23.54
N ASN A 160 16.88 -32.23 24.55
CA ASN A 160 16.38 -33.46 25.18
C ASN A 160 14.91 -33.69 24.80
N PHE A 161 14.65 -34.76 24.05
CA PHE A 161 13.32 -35.20 23.64
C PHE A 161 12.31 -35.28 24.78
N ASP A 162 12.74 -35.77 25.95
CA ASP A 162 11.83 -36.10 27.07
C ASP A 162 11.45 -34.89 27.94
N ASP A 163 12.26 -33.81 27.93
CA ASP A 163 12.00 -32.59 28.72
C ASP A 163 11.14 -31.55 27.97
N LEU A 164 11.00 -31.72 26.65
CA LEU A 164 10.38 -30.72 25.76
C LEU A 164 8.87 -30.95 25.57
N PRO A 165 8.07 -29.87 25.43
CA PRO A 165 6.63 -29.99 25.33
C PRO A 165 6.17 -30.71 24.06
N LEU A 166 5.01 -31.36 24.16
CA LEU A 166 4.36 -32.12 23.09
C LEU A 166 4.24 -31.30 21.80
N GLU A 167 3.93 -30.01 21.90
CA GLU A 167 3.82 -29.07 20.78
C GLU A 167 5.13 -28.90 20.01
N TYR A 168 6.29 -28.87 20.68
CA TYR A 168 7.59 -28.66 20.05
C TYR A 168 8.05 -29.92 19.31
N ASN A 169 7.98 -31.09 19.95
CA ASN A 169 8.30 -32.37 19.29
C ASN A 169 7.32 -32.69 18.14
N THR A 170 6.06 -32.27 18.25
CA THR A 170 5.10 -32.35 17.14
C THR A 170 5.43 -31.37 16.01
N TRP A 171 5.89 -30.16 16.32
CA TRP A 171 6.34 -29.18 15.33
C TRP A 171 7.57 -29.67 14.56
N LEU A 172 8.56 -30.28 15.21
CA LEU A 172 9.73 -30.86 14.53
C LEU A 172 9.34 -31.99 13.55
N LEU A 173 8.40 -32.86 13.93
CA LEU A 173 7.84 -33.88 13.01
C LEU A 173 7.10 -33.25 11.82
N PHE A 174 6.32 -32.19 12.07
CA PHE A 174 5.67 -31.44 11.00
C PHE A 174 6.70 -30.78 10.07
N ARG A 175 7.83 -30.30 10.61
CA ARG A 175 8.96 -29.74 9.86
C ARG A 175 9.48 -30.72 8.81
N GLN A 176 9.72 -31.97 9.21
CA GLN A 176 10.20 -33.04 8.31
C GLN A 176 9.22 -33.34 7.16
N LEU A 177 7.91 -33.19 7.36
CA LEU A 177 6.91 -33.30 6.30
C LEU A 177 6.99 -32.11 5.32
N VAL A 178 7.16 -30.89 5.83
CA VAL A 178 7.36 -29.69 5.00
C VAL A 178 8.68 -29.77 4.21
N ASP A 179 9.74 -30.29 4.81
CA ASP A 179 11.05 -30.50 4.18
C ASP A 179 10.98 -31.42 2.95
N VAL A 180 10.15 -32.47 2.99
CA VAL A 180 9.87 -33.31 1.82
C VAL A 180 9.08 -32.55 0.76
N ILE A 181 7.99 -31.87 1.15
CA ILE A 181 7.12 -31.15 0.19
C ILE A 181 7.87 -30.02 -0.53
N LEU A 182 8.58 -29.17 0.21
CA LEU A 182 9.21 -27.95 -0.29
C LEU A 182 10.33 -28.25 -1.30
N ILE A 183 11.20 -29.23 -1.01
CA ILE A 183 12.33 -29.54 -1.88
C ILE A 183 11.85 -30.32 -3.13
N ASN A 184 10.82 -31.15 -3.01
CA ASN A 184 10.24 -31.83 -4.17
C ASN A 184 9.41 -30.88 -5.07
N ASP A 185 8.68 -29.91 -4.52
CA ASP A 185 8.05 -28.81 -5.29
C ASP A 185 9.11 -28.04 -6.10
N PHE A 186 10.18 -27.59 -5.45
CA PHE A 186 11.26 -26.85 -6.11
C PHE A 186 11.96 -27.66 -7.21
N LEU A 187 12.37 -28.90 -6.93
CA LEU A 187 13.09 -29.71 -7.93
C LEU A 187 12.17 -30.10 -9.10
N SER A 188 10.89 -30.42 -8.83
CA SER A 188 9.96 -30.81 -9.88
C SER A 188 9.59 -29.63 -10.79
N TYR A 189 9.50 -28.41 -10.25
CA TYR A 189 9.42 -27.18 -11.06
C TYR A 189 10.64 -27.00 -11.97
N VAL A 190 11.86 -27.17 -11.43
CA VAL A 190 13.12 -27.02 -12.20
C VAL A 190 13.21 -28.09 -13.30
N MET A 191 12.85 -29.35 -13.01
CA MET A 191 12.83 -30.43 -14.00
C MET A 191 11.75 -30.23 -15.06
N PHE A 192 10.56 -29.74 -14.68
CA PHE A 192 9.54 -29.32 -15.64
C PHE A 192 10.08 -28.22 -16.56
N ALA A 193 10.67 -27.17 -15.99
CA ALA A 193 11.23 -26.04 -16.73
C ALA A 193 12.32 -26.47 -17.72
N PHE A 194 13.25 -27.33 -17.32
CA PHE A 194 14.28 -27.88 -18.22
C PHE A 194 13.70 -28.84 -19.28
N SER A 195 12.66 -29.62 -18.97
CA SER A 195 11.98 -30.46 -19.99
C SER A 195 11.33 -29.61 -21.09
N CYS A 196 10.87 -28.42 -20.72
CA CYS A 196 10.29 -27.39 -21.57
C CYS A 196 11.30 -26.44 -22.23
N PHE A 197 12.61 -26.59 -21.99
CA PHE A 197 13.66 -25.72 -22.54
C PHE A 197 13.63 -25.69 -24.08
N ARG A 198 13.57 -24.46 -24.62
CA ARG A 198 13.75 -24.15 -26.04
C ARG A 198 14.50 -22.84 -26.21
N VAL A 199 15.20 -22.70 -27.33
CA VAL A 199 15.64 -21.40 -27.83
C VAL A 199 14.63 -21.01 -28.92
N PRO A 200 13.79 -19.97 -28.72
CA PRO A 200 12.92 -19.45 -29.78
C PRO A 200 13.77 -18.94 -30.95
N THR A 201 13.31 -19.10 -32.19
CA THR A 201 14.03 -18.70 -33.42
C THR A 201 13.48 -17.42 -34.05
N ASP A 202 12.40 -16.89 -33.47
CA ASP A 202 11.58 -15.77 -33.90
C ASP A 202 12.00 -14.42 -33.29
N LEU A 203 13.07 -14.39 -32.48
CA LEU A 203 13.48 -13.22 -31.69
C LEU A 203 14.87 -12.71 -32.10
N SER A 204 15.08 -11.39 -31.97
CA SER A 204 16.40 -10.79 -32.23
C SER A 204 17.43 -11.18 -31.16
N MET A 205 18.72 -11.17 -31.53
CA MET A 205 19.82 -11.48 -30.62
C MET A 205 19.81 -10.58 -29.36
N PHE A 206 19.43 -9.31 -29.51
CA PHE A 206 19.23 -8.39 -28.39
C PHE A 206 18.17 -8.89 -27.41
N THR A 207 17.00 -9.34 -27.90
CA THR A 207 15.94 -9.91 -27.07
C THR A 207 16.37 -11.23 -26.40
N HIS A 208 17.23 -12.03 -27.04
CA HIS A 208 17.83 -13.20 -26.40
C HIS A 208 18.76 -12.82 -25.24
N ILE A 209 19.68 -11.88 -25.46
CA ILE A 209 20.59 -11.37 -24.41
C ILE A 209 19.79 -10.81 -23.24
N LEU A 210 18.80 -9.95 -23.52
CA LEU A 210 17.94 -9.34 -22.50
C LEU A 210 17.16 -10.39 -21.69
N ARG A 211 16.61 -11.43 -22.33
CA ARG A 211 15.91 -12.52 -21.64
C ARG A 211 16.84 -13.31 -20.71
N TRP A 212 18.04 -13.64 -21.15
CA TRP A 212 19.01 -14.38 -20.32
C TRP A 212 19.54 -13.54 -19.17
N VAL A 213 19.95 -12.30 -19.42
CA VAL A 213 20.46 -11.38 -18.39
C VAL A 213 19.38 -11.09 -17.34
N SER A 214 18.18 -10.68 -17.77
CA SER A 214 17.05 -10.46 -16.83
C SER A 214 16.66 -11.73 -16.08
N GLY A 215 16.71 -12.89 -16.75
CA GLY A 215 16.42 -14.17 -16.11
C GLY A 215 17.41 -14.54 -15.00
N ILE A 216 18.71 -14.37 -15.25
CA ILE A 216 19.77 -14.59 -14.25
C ILE A 216 19.67 -13.59 -13.10
N VAL A 217 19.43 -12.30 -13.40
CA VAL A 217 19.26 -11.23 -12.38
C VAL A 217 18.06 -11.54 -11.48
N LEU A 218 16.92 -11.96 -12.04
CA LEU A 218 15.73 -12.34 -11.27
C LEU A 218 15.96 -13.57 -10.38
N ILE A 219 16.75 -14.55 -10.83
CA ILE A 219 17.14 -15.71 -10.01
C ILE A 219 18.10 -15.29 -8.89
N ALA A 220 19.11 -14.47 -9.17
CA ALA A 220 20.05 -13.99 -8.16
C ALA A 220 19.36 -13.13 -7.08
N PHE A 221 18.46 -12.23 -7.50
CA PHE A 221 17.60 -11.46 -6.60
C PHE A 221 16.68 -12.37 -5.76
N ASN A 222 16.13 -13.44 -6.36
CA ASN A 222 15.29 -14.41 -5.66
C ASN A 222 16.04 -15.14 -4.53
N LEU A 223 17.25 -15.63 -4.83
CA LEU A 223 18.11 -16.28 -3.83
C LEU A 223 18.43 -15.31 -2.69
N TRP A 224 18.84 -14.08 -3.00
CA TRP A 224 19.09 -13.04 -1.99
C TRP A 224 17.86 -12.78 -1.09
N VAL A 225 16.68 -12.59 -1.69
CA VAL A 225 15.42 -12.37 -0.94
C VAL A 225 15.10 -13.55 -0.02
N LYS A 226 15.23 -14.80 -0.50
CA LYS A 226 14.97 -16.01 0.30
C LYS A 226 15.98 -16.14 1.45
N THR A 227 17.26 -15.91 1.19
CA THR A 227 18.33 -15.99 2.21
C THR A 227 18.18 -14.94 3.32
N GLU A 228 17.97 -13.66 2.99
CA GLU A 228 17.75 -12.64 4.02
C GLU A 228 16.43 -12.89 4.78
N ALA A 229 15.36 -13.30 4.10
CA ALA A 229 14.09 -13.60 4.77
C ALA A 229 14.21 -14.78 5.75
N HIS A 230 14.87 -15.87 5.37
CA HIS A 230 15.17 -16.98 6.27
C HIS A 230 16.07 -16.54 7.43
N HIS A 231 17.05 -15.66 7.17
CA HIS A 231 17.91 -15.12 8.22
C HIS A 231 17.13 -14.28 9.26
N ILE A 232 16.07 -13.58 8.86
CA ILE A 232 15.25 -12.73 9.75
C ILE A 232 14.22 -13.57 10.52
N VAL A 233 13.45 -14.41 9.81
CA VAL A 233 12.33 -15.18 10.37
C VAL A 233 12.80 -16.39 11.18
N LYS A 234 13.96 -16.96 10.80
CA LYS A 234 14.49 -18.26 11.25
C LYS A 234 13.52 -19.42 10.95
N ASP A 235 13.97 -20.64 11.21
CA ASP A 235 13.20 -21.88 11.07
C ASP A 235 11.82 -21.78 11.75
N TYR A 236 11.75 -21.14 12.93
CA TYR A 236 10.52 -21.00 13.70
C TYR A 236 9.36 -20.43 12.86
N GLY A 237 9.55 -19.30 12.17
CA GLY A 237 8.48 -18.75 11.32
C GLY A 237 8.45 -19.35 9.91
N TRP A 238 9.59 -19.81 9.38
CA TRP A 238 9.64 -20.48 8.06
C TRP A 238 8.79 -21.77 8.02
N TYR A 239 8.67 -22.45 9.16
CA TYR A 239 7.84 -23.65 9.33
C TYR A 239 6.61 -23.41 10.22
N TRP A 240 6.11 -22.16 10.28
CA TRP A 240 4.88 -21.75 10.98
C TRP A 240 4.75 -22.31 12.41
N GLY A 241 5.80 -22.14 13.22
CA GLY A 241 5.87 -22.62 14.61
C GLY A 241 4.87 -21.96 15.56
N ASP A 242 4.42 -20.75 15.25
CA ASP A 242 3.39 -20.01 16.00
C ASP A 242 2.00 -20.68 15.96
N VAL A 243 1.75 -21.49 14.92
CA VAL A 243 0.59 -22.39 14.84
C VAL A 243 0.62 -23.44 15.96
N PHE A 244 1.80 -23.76 16.51
CA PHE A 244 2.01 -24.72 17.59
C PHE A 244 2.18 -24.02 18.94
N PHE A 245 3.24 -23.23 19.13
CA PHE A 245 3.64 -22.57 20.37
C PHE A 245 4.08 -21.12 20.13
N GLU A 246 3.90 -20.23 21.10
CA GLU A 246 4.33 -18.83 21.03
C GLU A 246 5.86 -18.69 21.23
N ARG A 247 6.47 -17.67 20.61
CA ARG A 247 7.87 -17.24 20.80
C ARG A 247 7.92 -15.72 20.94
N GLY A 248 8.94 -15.19 21.60
CA GLY A 248 9.22 -13.75 21.65
C GLY A 248 9.26 -13.11 20.25
N GLY A 249 8.81 -11.85 20.15
CA GLY A 249 8.48 -11.19 18.89
C GLY A 249 9.64 -11.10 17.89
N LEU A 250 9.37 -11.51 16.64
CA LEU A 250 10.29 -11.35 15.51
C LEU A 250 10.43 -9.86 15.14
N VAL A 251 11.67 -9.37 15.06
CA VAL A 251 11.96 -8.03 14.54
C VAL A 251 12.07 -8.09 13.02
N PHE A 252 11.01 -7.63 12.35
CA PHE A 252 10.90 -7.63 10.88
C PHE A 252 11.70 -6.47 10.26
N ASP A 253 12.99 -6.70 10.02
CA ASP A 253 13.92 -5.77 9.34
C ASP A 253 14.16 -6.19 7.87
N GLY A 254 15.09 -5.54 7.17
CA GLY A 254 15.63 -5.97 5.88
C GLY A 254 14.57 -6.09 4.78
N VAL A 255 14.40 -7.29 4.22
CA VAL A 255 13.41 -7.54 3.15
C VAL A 255 11.95 -7.44 3.60
N PHE A 256 11.66 -7.42 4.91
CA PHE A 256 10.32 -7.13 5.44
C PHE A 256 10.02 -5.62 5.57
N GLU A 257 11.00 -4.75 5.31
CA GLU A 257 10.75 -3.33 5.01
C GLU A 257 10.44 -3.11 3.52
N MET A 258 10.80 -4.05 2.65
CA MET A 258 10.61 -3.96 1.20
C MET A 258 9.24 -4.47 0.74
N ALA A 259 8.73 -5.54 1.36
CA ALA A 259 7.44 -6.15 1.05
C ALA A 259 6.83 -6.79 2.32
N PRO A 260 5.50 -6.97 2.41
CA PRO A 260 4.87 -7.52 3.61
C PRO A 260 5.20 -9.01 3.80
N HIS A 261 5.08 -9.80 2.73
CA HIS A 261 5.48 -11.21 2.67
C HIS A 261 6.54 -11.37 1.57
N PRO A 262 7.80 -11.00 1.82
CA PRO A 262 8.85 -10.99 0.80
C PRO A 262 9.13 -12.38 0.26
N MET A 263 8.94 -13.43 1.06
CA MET A 263 9.09 -14.82 0.64
C MET A 263 8.07 -15.27 -0.42
N TYR A 264 6.90 -14.62 -0.46
CA TYR A 264 5.75 -15.04 -1.27
C TYR A 264 5.44 -14.12 -2.45
N SER A 265 5.95 -12.88 -2.42
CA SER A 265 5.73 -11.87 -3.48
C SER A 265 6.98 -11.72 -4.35
N VAL A 266 7.89 -10.82 -3.99
CA VAL A 266 9.22 -10.65 -4.63
C VAL A 266 10.04 -11.96 -4.61
N GLY A 267 9.79 -12.83 -3.65
CA GLY A 267 10.30 -14.19 -3.52
C GLY A 267 9.79 -15.20 -4.56
N TYR A 268 8.99 -14.80 -5.56
CA TYR A 268 8.70 -15.59 -6.77
C TYR A 268 9.45 -15.11 -8.03
N ALA A 269 10.27 -14.05 -7.94
CA ALA A 269 11.10 -13.56 -9.05
C ALA A 269 11.88 -14.66 -9.80
N GLY A 270 12.39 -15.67 -9.10
CA GLY A 270 13.20 -16.75 -9.68
C GLY A 270 12.40 -17.67 -10.61
N TYR A 271 11.10 -17.84 -10.38
CA TYR A 271 10.21 -18.59 -11.28
C TYR A 271 10.05 -17.85 -12.62
N TYR A 272 9.80 -16.53 -12.56
CA TYR A 272 9.76 -15.69 -13.76
C TYR A 272 11.13 -15.66 -14.47
N GLY A 273 12.22 -15.56 -13.72
CA GLY A 273 13.58 -15.58 -14.25
C GLY A 273 13.90 -16.88 -15.01
N LEU A 274 13.54 -18.04 -14.45
CA LEU A 274 13.70 -19.32 -15.12
C LEU A 274 12.80 -19.42 -16.36
N SER A 275 11.56 -18.92 -16.31
CA SER A 275 10.65 -18.89 -17.47
C SER A 275 11.20 -18.05 -18.63
N LEU A 276 11.90 -16.95 -18.35
CA LEU A 276 12.55 -16.09 -19.36
C LEU A 276 13.72 -16.80 -20.04
N ILE A 277 14.58 -17.49 -19.27
CA ILE A 277 15.69 -18.30 -19.80
C ILE A 277 15.14 -19.42 -20.69
N VAL A 278 14.21 -20.20 -20.14
CA VAL A 278 13.58 -21.38 -20.77
C VAL A 278 12.71 -21.02 -21.98
N GLY A 279 12.17 -19.79 -22.04
CA GLY A 279 11.46 -19.25 -23.20
C GLY A 279 10.12 -19.92 -23.50
N SER A 280 9.49 -20.57 -22.51
CA SER A 280 8.35 -21.47 -22.72
C SER A 280 7.09 -20.96 -22.01
N TYR A 281 6.01 -20.75 -22.77
CA TYR A 281 4.72 -20.31 -22.23
C TYR A 281 4.16 -21.25 -21.14
N PRO A 282 4.14 -22.59 -21.31
CA PRO A 282 3.78 -23.52 -20.22
C PRO A 282 4.52 -23.28 -18.90
N VAL A 283 5.79 -22.86 -18.94
CA VAL A 283 6.59 -22.59 -17.74
C VAL A 283 6.27 -21.21 -17.16
N LEU A 284 6.00 -20.21 -17.99
CA LEU A 284 5.48 -18.91 -17.53
C LEU A 284 4.10 -19.07 -16.85
N PHE A 285 3.19 -19.85 -17.44
CA PHE A 285 1.86 -20.07 -16.86
C PHE A 285 1.88 -20.97 -15.62
N ALA A 286 2.74 -21.99 -15.56
CA ALA A 286 3.00 -22.73 -14.32
C ALA A 286 3.58 -21.81 -13.22
N SER A 287 4.44 -20.85 -13.58
CA SER A 287 4.99 -19.86 -12.65
C SER A 287 3.93 -18.89 -12.13
N LEU A 288 3.06 -18.40 -13.00
CA LEU A 288 1.90 -17.56 -12.64
C LEU A 288 0.93 -18.33 -11.73
N ALA A 289 0.62 -19.59 -12.07
CA ALA A 289 -0.25 -20.44 -11.26
C ALA A 289 0.34 -20.76 -9.88
N ALA A 290 1.65 -21.02 -9.78
CA ALA A 290 2.34 -21.26 -8.51
C ALA A 290 2.35 -20.01 -7.61
N HIS A 291 2.60 -18.82 -8.18
CA HIS A 291 2.56 -17.56 -7.44
C HIS A 291 1.11 -17.21 -7.01
N ALA A 292 0.11 -17.48 -7.85
CA ALA A 292 -1.30 -17.33 -7.50
C ALA A 292 -1.74 -18.32 -6.39
N ALA A 293 -1.27 -19.57 -6.44
CA ALA A 293 -1.49 -20.56 -5.39
C ALA A 293 -0.87 -20.12 -4.05
N GLN A 294 0.33 -19.52 -4.09
CA GLN A 294 0.98 -18.94 -2.91
C GLN A 294 0.18 -17.78 -2.31
N PHE A 295 -0.36 -16.88 -3.12
CA PHE A 295 -1.28 -15.84 -2.65
C PHE A 295 -2.60 -16.42 -2.13
N GLY A 296 -3.06 -17.55 -2.67
CA GLY A 296 -4.16 -18.34 -2.11
C GLY A 296 -3.86 -18.86 -0.70
N PHE A 297 -2.69 -19.49 -0.49
CA PHE A 297 -2.23 -19.92 0.83
C PHE A 297 -2.16 -18.74 1.82
N LEU A 298 -1.59 -17.61 1.37
CA LEU A 298 -1.50 -16.38 2.16
C LEU A 298 -2.89 -15.88 2.58
N ASN A 299 -3.82 -15.73 1.64
CA ASN A 299 -5.12 -15.11 1.90
C ASN A 299 -6.12 -16.06 2.61
N PHE A 300 -6.06 -17.38 2.38
CA PHE A 300 -6.99 -18.33 3.00
C PHE A 300 -6.50 -18.94 4.32
N PHE A 301 -5.19 -18.96 4.58
CA PHE A 301 -4.62 -19.48 5.83
C PHE A 301 -3.80 -18.44 6.61
N GLU A 302 -2.73 -17.88 6.03
CA GLU A 302 -1.71 -17.18 6.83
C GLU A 302 -2.17 -15.80 7.31
N ASN A 303 -2.75 -14.95 6.46
CA ASN A 303 -3.34 -13.67 6.88
C ASN A 303 -4.47 -13.89 7.91
N PRO A 304 -5.44 -14.80 7.68
CA PRO A 304 -6.40 -15.20 8.71
C PRO A 304 -5.79 -15.89 9.94
N HIS A 305 -4.51 -16.22 9.97
CA HIS A 305 -3.81 -16.68 11.18
C HIS A 305 -3.14 -15.52 11.92
N ILE A 306 -2.41 -14.67 11.20
CA ILE A 306 -1.75 -13.49 11.73
C ILE A 306 -2.77 -12.59 12.42
N GLU A 307 -3.93 -12.35 11.80
CA GLU A 307 -5.03 -11.58 12.40
C GLU A 307 -5.54 -12.21 13.70
N ARG A 308 -5.65 -13.55 13.78
CA ARG A 308 -6.14 -14.24 14.99
C ARG A 308 -5.12 -14.33 16.12
N THR A 309 -3.82 -14.29 15.82
CA THR A 309 -2.74 -14.39 16.83
C THR A 309 -2.25 -13.02 17.28
N TYR A 310 -2.10 -12.07 16.36
CA TYR A 310 -1.44 -10.78 16.56
C TYR A 310 -2.34 -9.57 16.24
N GLY A 311 -3.51 -9.78 15.61
CA GLY A 311 -4.40 -8.70 15.17
C GLY A 311 -5.05 -7.93 16.31
N GLN A 312 -4.85 -6.63 16.34
CA GLN A 312 -5.55 -5.73 17.26
C GLN A 312 -6.98 -5.49 16.76
N LYS A 313 -7.98 -5.83 17.59
CA LYS A 313 -9.39 -5.61 17.27
C LYS A 313 -9.74 -4.12 17.33
N LYS A 314 -9.56 -3.38 16.22
CA LYS A 314 -10.03 -1.99 16.08
C LYS A 314 -11.57 -1.95 16.27
N PRO A 315 -12.11 -1.25 17.29
CA PRO A 315 -13.55 -1.13 17.48
C PRO A 315 -14.16 -0.12 16.51
N ILE A 316 -15.14 -0.57 15.71
CA ILE A 316 -15.65 0.10 14.50
C ILE A 316 -16.19 1.53 14.75
N ALA A 317 -16.61 1.87 15.97
CA ALA A 317 -17.29 3.12 16.29
C ALA A 317 -16.83 3.81 17.60
N VAL A 318 -15.54 3.70 17.97
CA VAL A 318 -15.02 4.50 19.10
C VAL A 318 -14.93 5.97 18.72
N ARG A 319 -15.69 6.80 19.46
CA ARG A 319 -15.65 8.27 19.37
C ARG A 319 -14.46 8.82 20.16
N THR A 320 -13.27 8.78 19.57
CA THR A 320 -12.08 9.43 20.14
C THR A 320 -12.29 10.95 20.15
N PRO A 321 -12.14 11.65 21.30
CA PRO A 321 -12.24 13.10 21.34
C PRO A 321 -11.05 13.75 20.62
N LEU A 322 -11.33 14.76 19.77
CA LEU A 322 -10.29 15.52 19.08
C LEU A 322 -9.57 16.45 20.06
N THR A 323 -8.47 15.98 20.64
CA THR A 323 -7.56 16.81 21.43
C THR A 323 -6.96 17.88 20.52
N HIS A 324 -7.53 19.08 20.54
CA HIS A 324 -7.04 20.20 19.75
C HIS A 324 -5.63 20.58 20.22
N GLY A 325 -4.62 20.19 19.43
CA GLY A 325 -3.26 20.65 19.60
C GLY A 325 -3.23 22.15 19.40
N ARG A 326 -3.14 22.90 20.51
CA ARG A 326 -3.22 24.36 20.52
C ARG A 326 -2.08 24.94 19.68
N THR A 327 -2.37 25.26 18.42
CA THR A 327 -1.48 25.98 17.52
C THR A 327 -0.99 27.25 18.22
N VAL A 328 0.34 27.38 18.33
CA VAL A 328 0.96 28.60 18.85
C VAL A 328 0.93 29.61 17.72
N SER A 329 -0.24 30.21 17.50
CA SER A 329 -0.40 31.34 16.61
C SER A 329 0.51 32.47 17.10
N GLN A 330 1.65 32.65 16.44
CA GLN A 330 2.51 33.81 16.62
C GLN A 330 1.75 35.04 16.10
N SER A 331 0.93 35.61 16.98
CA SER A 331 0.37 36.94 16.75
C SER A 331 1.53 37.93 16.71
N SER A 332 1.88 38.35 15.50
CA SER A 332 2.82 39.43 15.25
C SER A 332 2.22 40.74 15.76
N LYS A 333 2.35 40.96 17.08
CA LYS A 333 2.13 42.27 17.68
C LYS A 333 3.14 43.24 17.09
N PHE A 334 2.67 44.01 16.12
CA PHE A 334 3.38 45.16 15.60
C PHE A 334 3.59 46.15 16.75
N VAL A 335 4.85 46.33 17.15
CA VAL A 335 5.29 47.35 18.10
C VAL A 335 6.13 48.33 17.29
N PRO A 336 5.80 49.64 17.28
CA PRO A 336 6.69 50.63 16.68
C PRO A 336 7.96 50.74 17.53
N ASP A 337 9.13 50.65 16.89
CA ASP A 337 10.39 51.04 17.52
C ASP A 337 10.42 52.56 17.71
N ASP A 338 10.81 53.03 18.90
CA ASP A 338 11.68 54.21 19.00
C ASP A 338 12.43 54.28 20.36
N ALA A 339 13.72 54.59 20.27
CA ALA A 339 14.66 55.10 21.31
C ALA A 339 14.77 54.44 22.73
N ALA A 340 15.77 53.54 22.87
CA ALA A 340 16.80 53.46 23.94
C ALA A 340 16.42 53.55 25.46
N SER A 341 16.89 52.67 26.36
CA SER A 341 18.31 52.35 26.64
C SER A 341 18.51 51.28 27.75
N ALA A 342 19.72 50.68 27.80
CA ALA A 342 20.42 49.91 28.88
C ALA A 342 19.62 49.50 30.17
N SER A 343 19.35 48.20 30.44
CA SER A 343 20.21 47.20 31.15
C SER A 343 20.59 47.56 32.60
N SER A 344 20.42 46.75 33.65
CA SER A 344 20.59 45.27 33.80
C SER A 344 19.76 44.66 34.99
N PRO A 345 19.67 43.32 35.15
CA PRO A 345 18.63 42.67 35.97
C PRO A 345 19.05 42.04 37.33
N SER A 346 18.06 41.79 38.21
CA SER A 346 18.10 40.97 39.44
C SER A 346 16.65 40.66 39.90
N SER A 347 16.30 39.63 40.68
CA SER A 347 16.86 38.28 40.95
C SER A 347 15.88 37.47 41.87
N VAL A 348 16.11 36.16 42.06
CA VAL A 348 15.73 35.34 43.25
C VAL A 348 14.23 34.98 43.54
N GLN A 349 13.93 33.67 43.48
CA GLN A 349 12.94 32.90 44.29
C GLN A 349 13.58 32.51 45.67
N PRO A 350 12.89 32.04 46.76
CA PRO A 350 11.69 31.14 46.76
C PRO A 350 10.71 31.28 47.96
N GLY A 351 9.74 30.34 48.09
CA GLY A 351 8.93 30.12 49.31
C GLY A 351 7.89 28.98 49.15
N ALA A 352 7.57 28.22 50.22
CA ALA A 352 6.65 27.06 50.17
C ALA A 352 6.05 26.66 51.55
N ARG A 353 4.83 26.07 51.59
CA ARG A 353 4.40 24.97 52.52
C ARG A 353 2.91 24.51 52.43
N SER A 354 2.75 23.21 52.73
CA SER A 354 1.64 22.35 53.24
C SER A 354 0.41 22.93 54.00
N SER A 355 -0.79 22.28 54.17
CA SER A 355 -1.55 21.14 53.52
C SER A 355 -3.08 21.13 53.96
N PRO A 356 -3.90 20.05 54.26
CA PRO A 356 -5.40 20.10 54.18
C PRO A 356 -6.18 19.82 55.52
N PRO A 357 -7.55 19.77 55.55
CA PRO A 357 -8.28 18.48 55.64
C PRO A 357 -9.71 18.43 54.97
N SER A 358 -10.61 17.49 55.35
CA SER A 358 -11.68 16.91 54.47
C SER A 358 -13.20 17.08 54.87
N PRO A 359 -14.11 16.06 55.02
CA PRO A 359 -15.22 15.82 54.05
C PRO A 359 -16.68 15.55 54.57
N VAL A 360 -17.70 15.62 53.69
CA VAL A 360 -19.16 15.32 53.90
C VAL A 360 -19.87 14.95 52.54
N ARG A 361 -21.03 14.27 52.37
CA ARG A 361 -21.64 13.01 52.91
C ARG A 361 -22.92 12.63 52.05
N ASN A 362 -23.30 11.33 51.97
CA ASN A 362 -24.37 10.76 51.09
C ASN A 362 -25.85 10.98 51.52
N ARG A 363 -26.80 10.83 50.56
CA ARG A 363 -28.06 10.04 50.73
C ARG A 363 -28.73 9.58 49.40
N GLN A 364 -29.71 8.67 49.48
CA GLN A 364 -30.29 7.88 48.36
C GLN A 364 -31.83 8.04 48.24
N ARG A 365 -32.40 7.68 47.08
CA ARG A 365 -33.66 6.89 46.97
C ARG A 365 -33.73 6.16 45.62
N ALA A 366 -34.63 5.17 45.47
CA ALA A 366 -34.76 4.31 44.28
C ALA A 366 -36.24 3.94 44.01
N HIS A 367 -36.55 3.48 42.79
CA HIS A 367 -37.77 2.70 42.45
C HIS A 367 -37.50 1.72 41.28
N ARG A 368 -38.43 0.80 40.99
CA ARG A 368 -38.17 -0.48 40.28
C ARG A 368 -39.41 -1.05 39.55
N SER A 369 -39.29 -1.37 38.26
CA SER A 369 -40.22 -2.20 37.44
C SER A 369 -39.61 -2.45 36.03
N SER A 370 -39.20 -3.68 35.67
CA SER A 370 -39.93 -4.70 34.84
C SER A 370 -39.73 -4.52 33.31
N LEU A 371 -39.08 -5.46 32.58
CA LEU A 371 -39.66 -6.59 31.80
C LEU A 371 -40.57 -6.14 30.62
N SER A 372 -40.56 -6.71 29.40
CA SER A 372 -39.67 -7.70 28.72
C SER A 372 -40.16 -8.05 27.29
N VAL A 373 -39.27 -8.32 26.31
CA VAL A 373 -39.51 -9.19 25.11
C VAL A 373 -40.54 -8.60 24.08
N SER A 374 -40.68 -8.94 22.77
CA SER A 374 -40.22 -9.99 21.83
C SER A 374 -39.98 -9.45 20.39
N SER A 375 -39.52 -10.31 19.46
CA SER A 375 -39.22 -10.03 18.04
C SER A 375 -39.98 -10.92 17.03
N SER A 376 -40.35 -10.38 15.87
CA SER A 376 -40.82 -11.08 14.63
C SER A 376 -40.72 -10.09 13.44
N VAL A 377 -40.32 -10.37 12.18
CA VAL A 377 -40.39 -11.57 11.29
C VAL A 377 -41.81 -11.81 10.77
N ASP A 378 -42.18 -11.74 9.49
CA ASP A 378 -41.50 -11.35 8.21
C ASP A 378 -42.62 -10.92 7.21
N GLY A 379 -42.41 -10.41 5.97
CA GLY A 379 -41.23 -10.21 5.11
C GLY A 379 -41.66 -9.80 3.67
N SER A 380 -40.89 -10.20 2.64
CA SER A 380 -41.24 -10.21 1.18
C SER A 380 -41.38 -8.89 0.38
N THR A 381 -40.54 -8.75 -0.66
CA THR A 381 -40.67 -7.91 -1.88
C THR A 381 -41.64 -8.54 -2.92
N PRO A 382 -42.05 -7.94 -4.08
CA PRO A 382 -41.27 -7.02 -4.95
C PRO A 382 -41.96 -5.90 -5.78
N ALA A 383 -41.13 -4.92 -6.20
CA ALA A 383 -41.08 -4.21 -7.50
C ALA A 383 -42.16 -3.19 -7.97
N ALA A 384 -41.72 -2.39 -8.97
CA ALA A 384 -42.47 -1.62 -9.98
C ALA A 384 -42.96 -0.17 -9.70
N THR A 385 -42.10 0.80 -10.05
CA THR A 385 -42.33 2.00 -10.91
C THR A 385 -43.40 3.08 -10.64
N ASP A 386 -42.94 4.32 -10.86
CA ASP A 386 -43.60 5.48 -11.48
C ASP A 386 -44.73 6.27 -10.78
N ALA A 387 -44.29 7.40 -10.20
CA ALA A 387 -44.66 8.78 -10.56
C ALA A 387 -46.02 9.42 -10.18
N GLU A 388 -45.86 10.70 -9.80
CA GLU A 388 -46.71 11.87 -10.07
C GLU A 388 -47.94 12.27 -9.21
N THR A 389 -47.90 13.57 -8.86
CA THR A 389 -49.02 14.53 -8.66
C THR A 389 -49.62 14.75 -7.26
N VAL A 390 -49.13 15.85 -6.66
CA VAL A 390 -49.84 16.93 -5.95
C VAL A 390 -51.34 16.76 -5.64
N THR A 391 -51.72 17.09 -4.41
CA THR A 391 -53.00 17.79 -4.15
C THR A 391 -52.82 18.77 -2.99
N GLU A 392 -53.38 19.97 -3.11
CA GLU A 392 -53.44 20.99 -2.05
C GLU A 392 -54.74 20.85 -1.24
N THR A 393 -54.70 21.25 0.03
CA THR A 393 -55.87 21.77 0.76
C THR A 393 -55.41 22.71 1.88
N ASP A 394 -55.65 24.01 1.70
CA ASP A 394 -55.84 24.94 2.83
C ASP A 394 -57.14 24.59 3.57
N TYR A 395 -57.24 24.96 4.85
CA TYR A 395 -58.50 25.40 5.48
C TYR A 395 -58.24 26.22 6.76
N ASP A 396 -58.45 27.53 6.60
CA ASP A 396 -59.07 28.50 7.53
C ASP A 396 -58.55 28.72 8.97
N ALA A 397 -58.89 29.89 9.49
CA ALA A 397 -58.60 30.40 10.82
C ALA A 397 -59.88 30.97 11.45
N GLU A 398 -59.86 31.33 12.74
CA GLU A 398 -60.62 32.50 13.24
C GLU A 398 -60.07 33.02 14.58
N ASP A 399 -60.51 34.23 14.96
CA ASP A 399 -60.04 35.04 16.09
C ASP A 399 -60.62 34.61 17.46
N GLU A 400 -60.02 35.08 18.57
CA GLU A 400 -60.78 35.89 19.54
C GLU A 400 -59.89 36.80 20.43
N LEU A 401 -60.52 37.64 21.26
CA LEU A 401 -60.00 38.97 21.63
C LEU A 401 -59.75 39.18 23.16
N ALA A 402 -58.94 40.21 23.44
CA ALA A 402 -59.13 41.22 24.50
C ALA A 402 -58.38 41.15 25.86
N THR A 403 -58.16 42.38 26.36
CA THR A 403 -57.97 42.81 27.77
C THR A 403 -56.55 42.89 28.35
N ALA A 404 -56.26 44.06 28.93
CA ALA A 404 -55.14 44.44 29.80
C ALA A 404 -55.63 45.59 30.72
N PRO A 405 -54.86 46.14 31.68
CA PRO A 405 -53.55 45.74 32.20
C PRO A 405 -53.54 45.58 33.75
N SER A 406 -52.41 45.15 34.35
CA SER A 406 -51.90 45.80 35.58
C SER A 406 -50.44 45.48 35.93
N GLU A 407 -49.91 46.39 36.76
CA GLU A 407 -48.64 46.54 37.48
C GLU A 407 -48.24 45.35 38.39
N ARG A 408 -47.01 45.18 38.93
CA ARG A 408 -45.67 45.80 38.80
C ARG A 408 -44.69 44.91 39.60
N SER A 409 -43.45 44.67 39.14
CA SER A 409 -42.24 44.67 40.00
C SER A 409 -40.94 44.34 39.25
N LEU A 410 -40.04 45.32 39.19
CA LEU A 410 -38.73 45.32 38.56
C LEU A 410 -37.74 44.28 39.13
N THR A 411 -36.93 43.66 38.25
CA THR A 411 -35.49 43.99 38.16
C THR A 411 -34.83 43.34 36.92
N PRO A 412 -33.91 44.03 36.22
CA PRO A 412 -33.33 43.52 34.98
C PRO A 412 -32.12 42.60 35.24
N ARG A 413 -32.24 41.32 34.87
CA ARG A 413 -31.06 40.48 34.65
C ARG A 413 -30.62 40.65 33.20
N THR A 414 -29.47 41.30 32.98
CA THR A 414 -28.90 41.56 31.65
C THR A 414 -28.40 40.28 30.98
N GLN A 415 -29.33 39.41 30.55
CA GLN A 415 -29.05 38.44 29.51
C GLN A 415 -28.90 39.21 28.21
N THR A 416 -27.66 39.33 27.73
CA THR A 416 -27.40 39.60 26.31
C THR A 416 -27.89 38.37 25.53
N LYS A 417 -29.19 38.33 25.22
CA LYS A 417 -29.68 37.52 24.11
C LYS A 417 -28.80 37.86 22.92
N LYS A 418 -28.11 36.87 22.35
CA LYS A 418 -27.79 36.94 20.94
C LYS A 418 -29.13 36.91 20.23
N GLU A 419 -29.60 38.07 19.80
CA GLU A 419 -30.68 38.13 18.84
C GLU A 419 -30.20 37.37 17.60
N SER A 420 -30.86 36.26 17.29
CA SER A 420 -30.69 35.62 16.01
C SER A 420 -31.19 36.62 14.96
N ALA A 421 -30.25 37.23 14.23
CA ALA A 421 -30.56 38.22 13.21
C ALA A 421 -31.71 37.72 12.34
N ALA A 422 -32.75 38.54 12.21
CA ALA A 422 -33.98 38.14 11.53
C ALA A 422 -33.64 37.74 10.09
N VAL A 423 -33.87 36.48 9.74
CA VAL A 423 -33.52 35.93 8.43
C VAL A 423 -34.31 36.67 7.36
N THR A 424 -33.63 37.49 6.57
CA THR A 424 -34.27 38.36 5.59
C THR A 424 -34.72 37.56 4.37
N LEU A 425 -35.60 38.14 3.55
CA LEU A 425 -35.93 37.58 2.25
C LEU A 425 -34.69 37.46 1.33
N HIS A 426 -33.66 38.30 1.53
CA HIS A 426 -32.39 38.19 0.82
C HIS A 426 -31.55 37.00 1.31
N ASP A 427 -31.54 36.72 2.61
CA ASP A 427 -30.91 35.51 3.18
C ASP A 427 -31.63 34.24 2.69
N LEU A 428 -32.96 34.24 2.68
CA LEU A 428 -33.76 33.12 2.16
C LEU A 428 -33.49 32.91 0.67
N ASN A 429 -33.62 33.96 -0.14
CA ASN A 429 -33.38 33.86 -1.59
C ASN A 429 -31.96 33.39 -1.89
N THR A 430 -30.93 33.92 -1.23
CA THR A 430 -29.54 33.51 -1.51
C THR A 430 -29.14 32.20 -0.81
N LYS A 431 -29.94 31.70 0.14
CA LYS A 431 -29.81 30.35 0.71
C LYS A 431 -30.32 29.28 -0.26
N TYR A 432 -31.49 29.51 -0.87
CA TYR A 432 -32.20 28.53 -1.71
C TYR A 432 -31.98 28.70 -3.23
N PHE A 433 -31.73 29.92 -3.71
CA PHE A 433 -31.57 30.28 -5.13
C PHE A 433 -30.23 31.00 -5.35
N ARG A 434 -29.19 30.26 -5.71
CA ARG A 434 -27.78 30.67 -5.66
C ARG A 434 -27.24 31.07 -7.04
N LYS A 435 -27.91 32.02 -7.71
CA LYS A 435 -27.64 32.38 -9.13
C LYS A 435 -27.56 31.13 -10.02
N ASP A 436 -28.51 30.22 -9.84
CA ASP A 436 -28.42 28.89 -10.45
C ASP A 436 -28.48 28.97 -11.98
N MET A 437 -27.92 27.94 -12.61
CA MET A 437 -27.77 27.90 -14.07
C MET A 437 -29.14 27.72 -14.73
N LEU A 438 -29.61 28.76 -15.41
CA LEU A 438 -30.89 28.77 -16.13
C LEU A 438 -30.60 28.53 -17.61
N GLY A 439 -30.77 27.28 -18.06
CA GLY A 439 -30.39 26.85 -19.41
C GLY A 439 -28.86 26.87 -19.58
N LEU A 440 -28.33 27.97 -20.15
CA LEU A 440 -26.90 28.24 -20.28
C LEU A 440 -26.49 29.63 -19.73
N PHE A 441 -27.38 30.30 -19.00
CA PHE A 441 -27.06 31.53 -18.27
C PHE A 441 -26.55 31.21 -16.86
N ASN A 442 -25.69 32.07 -16.31
CA ASN A 442 -25.05 31.94 -14.98
C ASN A 442 -24.07 30.76 -14.78
N ILE A 443 -23.58 30.11 -15.84
CA ILE A 443 -22.62 28.99 -15.77
C ILE A 443 -21.42 29.32 -14.88
N ASP A 444 -21.16 28.48 -13.88
CA ASP A 444 -19.92 28.49 -13.10
C ASP A 444 -19.14 27.17 -13.28
N LEU A 445 -17.98 27.22 -13.96
CA LEU A 445 -17.17 26.03 -14.22
C LEU A 445 -16.51 25.43 -12.97
N LEU A 446 -16.51 26.13 -11.83
CA LEU A 446 -16.11 25.58 -10.53
C LEU A 446 -17.30 24.95 -9.77
N ARG A 447 -18.53 25.09 -10.27
CA ARG A 447 -19.69 24.30 -9.84
C ARG A 447 -19.78 23.02 -10.66
N ALA A 448 -19.85 21.88 -9.98
CA ALA A 448 -19.74 20.57 -10.61
C ALA A 448 -20.92 20.25 -11.54
N SER A 449 -22.14 20.69 -11.20
CA SER A 449 -23.35 20.54 -12.02
C SER A 449 -23.22 21.21 -13.38
N ASP A 450 -22.74 22.44 -13.39
CA ASP A 450 -22.75 23.30 -14.58
C ASP A 450 -21.66 22.84 -15.54
N LEU A 451 -20.48 22.51 -15.00
CA LEU A 451 -19.41 21.85 -15.76
C LEU A 451 -19.87 20.51 -16.36
N GLN A 452 -20.61 19.68 -15.62
CA GLN A 452 -21.17 18.42 -16.13
C GLN A 452 -22.16 18.65 -17.27
N ILE A 453 -23.03 19.65 -17.18
CA ILE A 453 -24.02 19.95 -18.23
C ILE A 453 -23.35 20.56 -19.47
N VAL A 454 -22.38 21.46 -19.30
CA VAL A 454 -21.56 22.00 -20.40
C VAL A 454 -20.82 20.88 -21.14
N LEU A 455 -20.24 19.92 -20.40
CA LEU A 455 -19.61 18.75 -20.99
C LEU A 455 -20.61 17.85 -21.71
N LEU A 456 -21.78 17.58 -21.12
CA LEU A 456 -22.83 16.77 -21.73
C LEU A 456 -23.31 17.35 -23.06
N VAL A 457 -23.60 18.66 -23.11
CA VAL A 457 -23.95 19.39 -24.34
C VAL A 457 -22.82 19.28 -25.38
N GLY A 458 -21.56 19.42 -24.95
CA GLY A 458 -20.40 19.20 -25.81
C GLY A 458 -20.36 17.79 -26.42
N TYR A 459 -20.58 16.75 -25.61
CA TYR A 459 -20.65 15.37 -26.11
C TYR A 459 -21.82 15.13 -27.06
N SER A 460 -23.01 15.71 -26.79
CA SER A 460 -24.16 15.61 -27.70
C SER A 460 -23.86 16.25 -29.06
N ILE A 461 -23.19 17.40 -29.10
CA ILE A 461 -22.76 18.06 -30.34
C ILE A 461 -21.73 17.20 -31.08
N VAL A 462 -20.70 16.68 -30.39
CA VAL A 462 -19.71 15.79 -31.00
C VAL A 462 -20.36 14.51 -31.54
N PHE A 463 -21.31 13.92 -30.83
CA PHE A 463 -22.05 12.73 -31.25
C PHE A 463 -22.90 12.98 -32.50
N ALA A 464 -23.59 14.13 -32.59
CA ALA A 464 -24.33 14.53 -33.80
C ALA A 464 -23.41 14.68 -35.04
N LEU A 465 -22.14 15.05 -34.83
CA LEU A 465 -21.14 15.21 -35.90
C LEU A 465 -20.39 13.92 -36.25
N LEU A 466 -20.56 12.82 -35.49
CA LEU A 466 -19.72 11.62 -35.64
C LEU A 466 -19.95 10.86 -36.95
N GLY A 467 -21.15 10.92 -37.52
CA GLY A 467 -21.60 10.10 -38.66
C GLY A 467 -20.95 10.41 -40.01
N THR A 468 -20.23 11.52 -40.15
CA THR A 468 -19.60 11.97 -41.41
C THR A 468 -18.09 11.74 -41.46
N LEU A 469 -17.50 11.16 -40.42
CA LEU A 469 -16.05 11.19 -40.18
C LEU A 469 -15.33 9.94 -40.70
N SER A 470 -14.14 10.13 -41.29
CA SER A 470 -13.30 9.01 -41.72
C SER A 470 -12.79 8.17 -40.53
N PRO A 471 -12.47 6.87 -40.72
CA PRO A 471 -11.90 6.04 -39.66
C PRO A 471 -10.62 6.62 -39.04
N SER A 472 -9.78 7.28 -39.85
CA SER A 472 -8.57 7.97 -39.41
C SER A 472 -8.89 9.22 -38.58
N THR A 473 -9.90 10.00 -38.98
CA THR A 473 -10.41 11.15 -38.21
C THR A 473 -10.98 10.70 -36.87
N MET A 474 -11.77 9.62 -36.86
CA MET A 474 -12.32 9.04 -35.65
C MET A 474 -11.20 8.58 -34.68
N LEU A 475 -10.15 7.94 -35.19
CA LEU A 475 -8.99 7.56 -34.38
C LEU A 475 -8.25 8.79 -33.81
N ALA A 476 -8.03 9.82 -34.62
CA ALA A 476 -7.42 11.07 -34.17
C ALA A 476 -8.25 11.74 -33.05
N ILE A 477 -9.58 11.72 -33.15
CA ILE A 477 -10.47 12.23 -32.10
C ILE A 477 -10.32 11.45 -30.80
N HIS A 478 -10.26 10.11 -30.83
CA HIS A 478 -10.05 9.31 -29.61
C HIS A 478 -8.68 9.57 -28.97
N PHE A 479 -7.64 9.78 -29.79
CA PHE A 479 -6.30 10.11 -29.32
C PHE A 479 -6.25 11.50 -28.67
N VAL A 480 -6.83 12.51 -29.31
CA VAL A 480 -6.93 13.88 -28.77
C VAL A 480 -7.79 13.91 -27.50
N HIS A 481 -8.92 13.19 -27.48
CA HIS A 481 -9.82 13.09 -26.32
C HIS A 481 -9.10 12.53 -25.09
N ALA A 482 -8.30 11.48 -25.25
CA ALA A 482 -7.50 10.92 -24.16
C ALA A 482 -6.42 11.88 -23.65
N LEU A 483 -5.75 12.61 -24.56
CA LEU A 483 -4.77 13.64 -24.17
C LEU A 483 -5.41 14.83 -23.45
N VAL A 484 -6.55 15.35 -23.96
CA VAL A 484 -7.28 16.47 -23.35
C VAL A 484 -7.70 16.13 -21.93
N TRP A 485 -8.30 14.95 -21.70
CA TRP A 485 -8.67 14.54 -20.34
C TRP A 485 -7.47 14.36 -19.43
N ARG A 486 -6.37 13.77 -19.93
CA ARG A 486 -5.14 13.62 -19.14
C ARG A 486 -4.53 14.97 -18.76
N PHE A 487 -4.61 15.97 -19.63
CA PHE A 487 -4.12 17.31 -19.35
C PHE A 487 -5.04 18.12 -18.44
N ILE A 488 -6.36 18.03 -18.60
CA ILE A 488 -7.35 18.60 -17.66
C ILE A 488 -7.12 18.05 -16.25
N HIS A 489 -7.00 16.72 -16.12
CA HIS A 489 -6.83 16.06 -14.83
C HIS A 489 -5.50 16.44 -14.14
N SER A 490 -4.39 16.47 -14.89
CA SER A 490 -3.06 16.68 -14.29
C SER A 490 -2.71 18.14 -14.13
N PHE A 491 -2.81 18.92 -15.22
CA PHE A 491 -2.38 20.33 -15.23
C PHE A 491 -3.52 21.25 -14.85
N GLY A 492 -4.75 21.04 -15.38
CA GLY A 492 -5.90 21.87 -15.06
C GLY A 492 -6.27 21.82 -13.57
N LEU A 493 -6.59 20.63 -13.06
CA LEU A 493 -6.93 20.45 -11.64
C LEU A 493 -5.72 20.62 -10.71
N GLY A 494 -4.50 20.28 -11.18
CA GLY A 494 -3.27 20.50 -10.42
C GLY A 494 -2.94 21.98 -10.21
N LEU A 495 -3.07 22.82 -11.23
CA LEU A 495 -2.90 24.27 -11.08
C LEU A 495 -4.02 24.89 -10.22
N LEU A 496 -5.24 24.34 -10.28
CA LEU A 496 -6.34 24.75 -9.41
C LEU A 496 -6.07 24.42 -7.93
N LEU A 497 -5.57 23.21 -7.63
CA LEU A 497 -5.09 22.84 -6.29
C LEU A 497 -3.92 23.73 -5.83
N LYS A 498 -2.98 24.06 -6.71
CA LYS A 498 -1.87 24.96 -6.37
C LYS A 498 -2.38 26.36 -6.00
N ALA A 499 -3.29 26.92 -6.80
CA ALA A 499 -3.96 28.19 -6.49
C ALA A 499 -4.78 28.13 -5.18
N GLN A 500 -5.36 26.96 -4.86
CA GLN A 500 -6.03 26.70 -3.58
C GLN A 500 -5.03 26.60 -2.40
N SER A 501 -3.89 25.92 -2.55
CA SER A 501 -2.81 25.88 -1.55
C SER A 501 -2.28 27.28 -1.22
N ASP A 502 -2.04 28.10 -2.26
CA ASP A 502 -1.24 29.32 -2.11
C ASP A 502 -2.12 30.57 -1.90
N SER A 503 -3.37 30.55 -2.36
CA SER A 503 -4.29 31.69 -2.25
C SER A 503 -5.72 31.32 -1.82
N LYS A 504 -6.01 30.05 -1.48
CA LYS A 504 -7.37 29.54 -1.20
C LYS A 504 -8.37 29.90 -2.31
N TYR A 505 -7.91 29.85 -3.56
CA TYR A 505 -8.60 30.38 -4.74
C TYR A 505 -10.05 29.89 -4.90
N MET A 506 -10.30 28.58 -4.77
CA MET A 506 -11.65 28.03 -4.92
C MET A 506 -12.57 28.55 -3.81
N VAL A 507 -12.12 28.52 -2.55
CA VAL A 507 -12.91 29.02 -1.41
C VAL A 507 -13.21 30.52 -1.58
N ARG A 508 -12.22 31.32 -2.01
CA ARG A 508 -12.41 32.76 -2.30
C ARG A 508 -13.37 33.01 -3.47
N HIS A 509 -13.37 32.16 -4.49
CA HIS A 509 -14.31 32.23 -5.60
C HIS A 509 -15.75 32.01 -5.12
N PHE A 510 -15.99 30.91 -4.40
CA PHE A 510 -17.31 30.62 -3.81
C PHE A 510 -17.77 31.77 -2.89
N MET A 511 -16.92 32.25 -1.97
CA MET A 511 -17.21 33.39 -1.08
C MET A 511 -17.50 34.72 -1.82
N LYS A 512 -17.03 34.88 -3.07
CA LYS A 512 -17.25 36.09 -3.88
C LYS A 512 -18.51 35.97 -4.73
N HIS A 513 -18.84 34.76 -5.20
CA HIS A 513 -19.94 34.54 -6.14
C HIS A 513 -21.27 34.21 -5.43
N TYR A 514 -21.20 33.64 -4.22
CA TYR A 514 -22.34 33.21 -3.40
C TYR A 514 -22.29 33.79 -1.98
N TYR A 515 -23.45 33.95 -1.36
CA TYR A 515 -23.59 34.46 0.00
C TYR A 515 -23.54 33.33 1.03
N TYR A 516 -22.77 33.53 2.10
CA TYR A 516 -22.71 32.65 3.25
C TYR A 516 -23.05 33.47 4.51
N PRO A 517 -24.02 33.02 5.34
CA PRO A 517 -24.38 33.76 6.54
C PRO A 517 -23.20 33.76 7.54
N PRO A 518 -22.92 34.86 8.26
CA PRO A 518 -21.77 34.96 9.17
C PRO A 518 -21.68 33.92 10.30
N THR A 519 -22.77 33.17 10.53
CA THR A 519 -22.85 32.06 11.48
C THR A 519 -22.32 30.73 10.94
N ALA A 520 -22.11 30.58 9.63
CA ALA A 520 -21.68 29.36 8.96
C ALA A 520 -20.27 29.52 8.36
N THR A 521 -19.28 29.75 9.21
CA THR A 521 -17.89 30.09 8.81
C THR A 521 -17.20 29.03 7.94
N THR A 522 -17.64 27.78 7.99
CA THR A 522 -17.12 26.65 7.19
C THR A 522 -17.87 26.43 5.87
N GLY A 523 -19.05 27.01 5.67
CA GLY A 523 -19.95 26.64 4.57
C GLY A 523 -19.35 26.81 3.17
N ALA A 524 -18.55 27.85 2.95
CA ALA A 524 -17.85 28.06 1.68
C ALA A 524 -16.70 27.06 1.45
N VAL A 525 -16.08 26.54 2.51
CA VAL A 525 -15.06 25.49 2.43
C VAL A 525 -15.71 24.15 2.13
N GLU A 526 -16.81 23.82 2.82
CA GLU A 526 -17.59 22.60 2.61
C GLU A 526 -18.12 22.49 1.18
N GLU A 527 -18.68 23.59 0.64
CA GLU A 527 -19.24 23.62 -0.72
C GLU A 527 -18.17 23.64 -1.82
N ALA A 528 -17.08 24.41 -1.64
CA ALA A 528 -15.96 24.38 -2.57
C ALA A 528 -15.30 22.97 -2.60
N PHE A 529 -15.16 22.31 -1.44
CA PHE A 529 -14.64 20.95 -1.36
C PHE A 529 -15.63 19.90 -1.91
N ALA A 530 -16.94 20.08 -1.72
CA ALA A 530 -17.95 19.21 -2.32
C ALA A 530 -17.92 19.26 -3.86
N ASN A 531 -17.84 20.46 -4.44
CA ASN A 531 -17.69 20.64 -5.88
C ASN A 531 -16.35 20.10 -6.39
N TRP A 532 -15.24 20.39 -5.70
CA TRP A 532 -13.92 19.83 -6.00
C TRP A 532 -13.95 18.30 -6.09
N LYS A 533 -14.51 17.60 -5.10
CA LYS A 533 -14.63 16.13 -5.10
C LYS A 533 -15.37 15.61 -6.34
N ALA A 534 -16.49 16.25 -6.71
CA ALA A 534 -17.28 15.85 -7.86
C ALA A 534 -16.53 16.08 -9.20
N ILE A 535 -15.85 17.22 -9.34
CA ILE A 535 -15.05 17.56 -10.53
C ILE A 535 -13.83 16.62 -10.65
N TYR A 536 -13.10 16.38 -9.55
CA TYR A 536 -11.96 15.48 -9.50
C TYR A 536 -12.36 14.04 -9.82
N ASN A 537 -13.44 13.53 -9.21
CA ASN A 537 -13.95 12.19 -9.49
C ASN A 537 -14.40 12.03 -10.96
N MET A 538 -15.16 12.98 -11.49
CA MET A 538 -15.55 13.00 -12.91
C MET A 538 -14.31 12.97 -13.82
N SER A 539 -13.32 13.81 -13.54
CA SER A 539 -12.08 13.88 -14.32
C SER A 539 -11.28 12.57 -14.24
N SER A 540 -11.22 11.94 -13.07
CA SER A 540 -10.59 10.63 -12.85
C SER A 540 -11.30 9.52 -13.64
N CYS A 541 -12.64 9.44 -13.59
CA CYS A 541 -13.40 8.55 -14.45
C CYS A 541 -13.11 8.79 -15.95
N MET A 542 -13.05 10.05 -16.38
CA MET A 542 -12.86 10.39 -17.79
C MET A 542 -11.46 10.06 -18.33
N ILE A 543 -10.38 10.14 -17.55
CA ILE A 543 -9.06 9.68 -18.04
C ILE A 543 -9.06 8.18 -18.34
N TYR A 544 -9.78 7.35 -17.57
CA TYR A 544 -9.94 5.93 -17.90
C TYR A 544 -10.87 5.71 -19.09
N VAL A 545 -12.06 6.33 -19.12
CA VAL A 545 -13.04 6.15 -20.22
C VAL A 545 -12.47 6.55 -21.57
N SER A 546 -11.80 7.70 -21.66
CA SER A 546 -11.14 8.19 -22.88
C SER A 546 -10.01 7.27 -23.35
N PHE A 547 -9.20 6.75 -22.44
CA PHE A 547 -8.11 5.83 -22.76
C PHE A 547 -8.64 4.45 -23.19
N ILE A 548 -9.67 3.92 -22.52
CA ILE A 548 -10.34 2.68 -22.91
C ILE A 548 -10.96 2.83 -24.30
N GLY A 549 -11.56 3.98 -24.62
CA GLY A 549 -12.03 4.29 -25.97
C GLY A 549 -10.92 4.23 -27.03
N LEU A 550 -9.77 4.84 -26.76
CA LEU A 550 -8.60 4.78 -27.64
C LEU A 550 -8.04 3.35 -27.78
N ALA A 551 -7.91 2.62 -26.68
CA ALA A 551 -7.42 1.25 -26.66
C ALA A 551 -8.36 0.32 -27.44
N TRP A 552 -9.68 0.44 -27.24
CA TRP A 552 -10.70 -0.30 -27.98
C TRP A 552 -10.69 0.04 -29.47
N LYS A 553 -10.61 1.33 -29.83
CA LYS A 553 -10.58 1.79 -31.23
C LYS A 553 -9.29 1.38 -31.97
N THR A 554 -8.22 1.04 -31.25
CA THR A 554 -6.95 0.58 -31.82
C THR A 554 -6.68 -0.92 -31.65
N TYR A 555 -7.55 -1.66 -30.96
CA TYR A 555 -7.41 -3.09 -30.71
C TYR A 555 -7.82 -3.92 -31.93
N SER A 556 -6.93 -4.84 -32.34
CA SER A 556 -7.25 -5.92 -33.28
C SER A 556 -7.36 -7.25 -32.53
N ILE A 557 -8.48 -7.96 -32.77
CA ILE A 557 -8.72 -9.30 -32.20
C ILE A 557 -7.74 -10.29 -32.85
N PRO A 558 -6.91 -11.02 -32.09
CA PRO A 558 -6.00 -12.04 -32.64
C PRO A 558 -6.77 -13.23 -33.21
N THR A 559 -6.34 -13.71 -34.38
CA THR A 559 -6.88 -14.92 -35.04
C THR A 559 -6.41 -16.22 -34.38
N ASP A 560 -5.16 -16.24 -33.92
CA ASP A 560 -4.60 -17.26 -33.03
C ASP A 560 -3.93 -16.56 -31.84
N TRP A 561 -4.28 -16.99 -30.63
CA TRP A 561 -3.75 -16.44 -29.39
C TRP A 561 -2.46 -17.14 -28.96
N THR A 562 -2.23 -18.37 -29.42
CA THR A 562 -1.14 -19.25 -28.95
C THR A 562 0.20 -18.98 -29.61
N VAL A 563 0.20 -18.21 -30.71
CA VAL A 563 1.38 -17.89 -31.54
C VAL A 563 1.88 -16.48 -31.27
N GLY A 564 3.21 -16.30 -31.27
CA GLY A 564 3.85 -14.99 -31.13
C GLY A 564 3.77 -14.41 -29.71
N VAL A 565 3.50 -13.10 -29.64
CA VAL A 565 3.46 -12.31 -28.38
C VAL A 565 2.04 -12.05 -27.86
N GLU A 566 1.02 -12.57 -28.54
CA GLU A 566 -0.39 -12.22 -28.30
C GLU A 566 -0.86 -12.65 -26.91
N LEU A 567 -0.67 -13.91 -26.54
CA LEU A 567 -0.96 -14.38 -25.18
C LEU A 567 -0.17 -13.60 -24.11
N LEU A 568 1.07 -13.19 -24.39
CA LEU A 568 1.91 -12.44 -23.44
C LEU A 568 1.39 -11.02 -23.22
N ARG A 569 1.08 -10.28 -24.29
CA ARG A 569 0.66 -8.87 -24.20
C ARG A 569 -0.67 -8.73 -23.45
N HIS A 570 -1.60 -9.65 -23.67
CA HIS A 570 -2.88 -9.69 -22.95
C HIS A 570 -2.71 -10.13 -21.48
N THR A 571 -1.88 -11.15 -21.22
CA THR A 571 -1.62 -11.62 -19.84
C THR A 571 -0.97 -10.53 -18.99
N LEU A 572 0.11 -9.91 -19.48
CA LEU A 572 0.78 -8.81 -18.79
C LEU A 572 -0.12 -7.58 -18.69
N GLY A 573 -0.92 -7.31 -19.73
CA GLY A 573 -1.86 -6.20 -19.75
C GLY A 573 -2.94 -6.32 -18.67
N PHE A 574 -3.56 -7.49 -18.55
CA PHE A 574 -4.53 -7.77 -17.49
C PHE A 574 -3.88 -7.68 -16.09
N ILE A 575 -2.71 -8.28 -15.90
CA ILE A 575 -1.96 -8.21 -14.62
C ILE A 575 -1.68 -6.76 -14.22
N LEU A 576 -1.27 -5.88 -15.15
CA LEU A 576 -1.01 -4.47 -14.86
C LEU A 576 -2.27 -3.68 -14.51
N VAL A 577 -3.41 -4.01 -15.12
CA VAL A 577 -4.72 -3.41 -14.76
C VAL A 577 -5.16 -3.90 -13.37
N SER A 578 -5.07 -5.20 -13.09
CA SER A 578 -5.39 -5.77 -11.76
C SER A 578 -4.48 -5.22 -10.66
N LEU A 579 -3.18 -5.08 -10.93
CA LEU A 579 -2.21 -4.48 -10.00
C LEU A 579 -2.59 -3.05 -9.64
N HIS A 580 -3.02 -2.25 -10.63
CA HIS A 580 -3.43 -0.87 -10.38
C HIS A 580 -4.73 -0.80 -9.58
N ILE A 581 -5.73 -1.63 -9.88
CA ILE A 581 -6.99 -1.68 -9.12
C ILE A 581 -6.72 -2.06 -7.66
N TRP A 582 -5.85 -3.05 -7.41
CA TRP A 582 -5.44 -3.39 -6.05
C TRP A 582 -4.69 -2.24 -5.36
N ALA A 583 -3.68 -1.64 -6.02
CA ALA A 583 -2.91 -0.54 -5.45
C ALA A 583 -3.78 0.69 -5.13
N ALA A 584 -4.75 1.03 -6.00
CA ALA A 584 -5.69 2.12 -5.78
C ALA A 584 -6.64 1.85 -4.60
N ASN A 585 -7.11 0.62 -4.43
CA ASN A 585 -7.92 0.23 -3.27
C ASN A 585 -7.10 0.31 -1.96
N GLU A 586 -5.87 -0.20 -1.94
CA GLU A 586 -4.98 -0.09 -0.78
C GLU A 586 -4.63 1.38 -0.46
N SER A 587 -4.40 2.21 -1.48
CA SER A 587 -4.22 3.66 -1.30
C SER A 587 -5.46 4.29 -0.67
N TYR A 588 -6.66 3.96 -1.14
CA TYR A 588 -7.93 4.48 -0.62
C TYR A 588 -8.23 4.01 0.80
N GLU A 589 -7.92 2.76 1.16
CA GLU A 589 -8.12 2.24 2.52
C GLU A 589 -7.21 2.92 3.56
N VAL A 590 -6.00 3.33 3.16
CA VAL A 590 -5.05 4.04 4.06
C VAL A 590 -5.31 5.56 4.10
N LEU A 591 -5.54 6.21 2.96
CA LEU A 591 -5.80 7.66 2.89
C LEU A 591 -7.22 8.04 3.36
N GLY A 592 -8.17 7.13 3.20
CA GLY A 592 -9.60 7.38 3.33
C GLY A 592 -10.12 8.48 2.39
N PRO A 593 -11.40 8.89 2.57
CA PRO A 593 -12.00 9.98 1.79
C PRO A 593 -11.38 11.36 2.01
N PHE A 594 -10.50 11.52 3.01
CA PHE A 594 -9.81 12.78 3.26
C PHE A 594 -8.59 12.93 2.34
N GLY A 595 -7.64 11.97 2.40
CA GLY A 595 -6.44 12.02 1.57
C GLY A 595 -6.73 11.80 0.08
N TRP A 596 -7.62 10.86 -0.26
CA TRP A 596 -7.96 10.53 -1.66
C TRP A 596 -8.50 11.73 -2.46
N PHE A 597 -9.08 12.72 -1.77
CA PHE A 597 -9.65 13.91 -2.38
C PHE A 597 -8.84 15.20 -2.10
N PHE A 598 -7.62 15.10 -1.58
CA PHE A 598 -6.78 16.27 -1.24
C PHE A 598 -7.45 17.22 -0.24
N GLY A 599 -8.05 16.67 0.83
CA GLY A 599 -8.84 17.41 1.81
C GLY A 599 -8.05 18.47 2.60
N ASP A 600 -6.75 18.28 2.75
CA ASP A 600 -5.81 19.20 3.42
C ASP A 600 -5.58 20.52 2.67
N PHE A 601 -5.77 20.55 1.34
CA PHE A 601 -5.82 21.80 0.58
C PHE A 601 -7.01 22.70 1.00
N PHE A 602 -8.04 22.14 1.64
CA PHE A 602 -9.29 22.81 1.99
C PHE A 602 -9.51 22.95 3.51
N ILE A 603 -9.28 21.89 4.28
CA ILE A 603 -9.70 21.75 5.69
C ILE A 603 -8.47 21.62 6.60
N GLU A 604 -8.27 22.61 7.47
CA GLU A 604 -7.09 22.69 8.36
C GLU A 604 -7.32 22.03 9.73
N ASP A 605 -8.57 21.93 10.20
CA ASP A 605 -8.93 21.36 11.52
C ASP A 605 -9.04 19.82 11.54
N TYR A 606 -8.75 19.14 10.43
CA TYR A 606 -8.82 17.67 10.36
C TYR A 606 -7.56 17.03 10.98
N PRO A 607 -7.66 15.97 11.80
CA PRO A 607 -6.52 15.33 12.46
C PRO A 607 -5.70 14.45 11.50
N ALA A 608 -5.13 15.05 10.46
CA ALA A 608 -4.33 14.37 9.45
C ALA A 608 -2.98 13.89 10.01
N GLN A 609 -2.92 12.62 10.41
CA GLN A 609 -1.66 11.92 10.68
C GLN A 609 -1.31 11.03 9.49
N LEU A 610 -0.04 11.05 9.07
CA LEU A 610 0.45 10.22 7.96
C LEU A 610 0.58 8.76 8.41
N GLU A 611 -0.47 7.96 8.21
CA GLU A 611 -0.45 6.52 8.49
C GLU A 611 0.42 5.78 7.46
N TYR A 612 1.63 5.36 7.85
CA TYR A 612 2.48 4.46 7.07
C TYR A 612 2.05 2.99 7.19
N THR A 613 0.76 2.74 6.95
CA THR A 613 0.12 1.41 6.93
C THR A 613 -0.14 0.95 5.49
N GLY A 614 -0.70 -0.26 5.27
CA GLY A 614 -0.99 -0.81 3.94
C GLY A 614 0.18 -0.70 2.95
N ILE A 615 -0.10 -0.23 1.74
CA ILE A 615 0.90 0.04 0.70
C ILE A 615 1.91 1.16 1.08
N TYR A 616 1.49 2.16 1.87
CA TYR A 616 2.33 3.27 2.33
C TYR A 616 3.42 2.84 3.33
N ARG A 617 3.31 1.65 3.93
CA ARG A 617 4.44 1.05 4.66
C ARG A 617 5.66 0.87 3.76
N PHE A 618 5.48 0.50 2.49
CA PHE A 618 6.55 0.08 1.58
C PHE A 618 6.99 1.17 0.60
N LEU A 619 6.03 1.97 0.12
CA LEU A 619 6.22 3.08 -0.82
C LEU A 619 5.88 4.42 -0.15
N ASN A 620 6.48 5.53 -0.59
CA ASN A 620 6.07 6.87 -0.12
C ASN A 620 4.83 7.38 -0.87
N ASN A 621 4.86 7.37 -2.21
CA ASN A 621 3.73 7.78 -3.06
C ASN A 621 3.46 6.57 -3.99
N PRO A 622 2.53 5.66 -3.67
CA PRO A 622 2.27 4.45 -4.47
C PRO A 622 1.88 4.79 -5.91
N ASP A 623 1.03 5.80 -6.08
CA ASP A 623 0.53 6.32 -7.36
C ASP A 623 1.66 6.81 -8.28
N ARG A 624 2.81 7.22 -7.73
CA ARG A 624 4.02 7.60 -8.50
C ARG A 624 4.61 6.43 -9.27
N MET A 625 4.44 5.20 -8.76
CA MET A 625 5.00 3.97 -9.35
C MET A 625 3.94 3.06 -9.98
N MET A 626 2.74 3.00 -9.42
CA MET A 626 1.66 2.10 -9.85
C MET A 626 0.47 2.82 -10.51
N GLY A 627 0.34 4.14 -10.33
CA GLY A 627 -0.76 4.95 -10.90
C GLY A 627 -0.81 4.97 -12.44
N GLY A 628 0.30 4.61 -13.09
CA GLY A 628 0.39 4.44 -14.55
C GLY A 628 0.00 3.05 -15.06
N SER A 629 -0.10 2.03 -14.19
CA SER A 629 -0.08 0.63 -14.63
C SER A 629 -1.28 0.24 -15.50
N THR A 630 -2.48 0.75 -15.25
CA THR A 630 -3.65 0.54 -16.16
C THR A 630 -3.38 1.04 -17.58
N PHE A 631 -2.76 2.21 -17.75
CA PHE A 631 -2.54 2.78 -19.08
C PHE A 631 -1.52 1.95 -19.87
N PHE A 632 -0.43 1.52 -19.22
CA PHE A 632 0.50 0.57 -19.84
C PHE A 632 -0.17 -0.78 -20.14
N GLY A 633 -0.97 -1.31 -19.22
CA GLY A 633 -1.66 -2.59 -19.40
C GLY A 633 -2.65 -2.59 -20.57
N LEU A 634 -3.48 -1.54 -20.67
CA LEU A 634 -4.37 -1.32 -21.82
C LEU A 634 -3.60 -1.09 -23.12
N SER A 635 -2.44 -0.42 -23.08
CA SER A 635 -1.59 -0.27 -24.26
C SER A 635 -1.04 -1.62 -24.76
N LEU A 636 -0.65 -2.53 -23.86
CA LEU A 636 -0.22 -3.89 -24.22
C LEU A 636 -1.36 -4.71 -24.81
N ILE A 637 -2.57 -4.64 -24.25
CA ILE A 637 -3.76 -5.31 -24.81
C ILE A 637 -4.04 -4.81 -26.24
N SER A 638 -4.07 -3.50 -26.45
CA SER A 638 -4.32 -2.91 -27.77
C SER A 638 -3.22 -3.21 -28.80
N GLY A 639 -1.98 -3.46 -28.37
CA GLY A 639 -0.79 -3.53 -29.23
C GLY A 639 -0.40 -2.20 -29.89
N SER A 640 -1.07 -1.10 -29.55
CA SER A 640 -1.02 0.16 -30.30
C SER A 640 0.08 1.11 -29.79
N LYS A 641 0.94 1.55 -30.72
CA LYS A 641 1.95 2.59 -30.47
C LYS A 641 1.31 3.90 -29.99
N LEU A 642 0.11 4.24 -30.47
CA LEU A 642 -0.60 5.46 -30.05
C LEU A 642 -1.08 5.36 -28.59
N ALA A 643 -1.65 4.21 -28.21
CA ALA A 643 -2.04 3.97 -26.82
C ALA A 643 -0.81 3.97 -25.88
N PHE A 644 0.31 3.39 -26.31
CA PHE A 644 1.58 3.44 -25.56
C PHE A 644 2.11 4.87 -25.38
N THR A 645 2.08 5.71 -26.42
CA THR A 645 2.45 7.13 -26.32
C THR A 645 1.56 7.87 -25.31
N VAL A 646 0.24 7.65 -25.31
CA VAL A 646 -0.64 8.25 -24.30
C VAL A 646 -0.35 7.67 -22.90
N ALA A 647 0.03 6.40 -22.75
CA ALA A 647 0.40 5.84 -21.45
C ALA A 647 1.67 6.48 -20.87
N VAL A 648 2.68 6.73 -21.71
CA VAL A 648 3.89 7.47 -21.32
C VAL A 648 3.54 8.91 -20.93
N ILE A 649 2.72 9.61 -21.73
CA ILE A 649 2.27 10.98 -21.41
C ILE A 649 1.46 11.00 -20.10
N SER A 650 0.61 10.00 -19.85
CA SER A 650 -0.13 9.84 -18.59
C SER A 650 0.81 9.71 -17.39
N GLN A 651 1.84 8.87 -17.48
CA GLN A 651 2.81 8.69 -16.40
C GLN A 651 3.63 9.97 -16.14
N LEU A 652 4.09 10.64 -17.20
CA LEU A 652 4.79 11.93 -17.09
C LEU A 652 3.88 13.03 -16.50
N SER A 653 2.59 13.05 -16.87
CA SER A 653 1.63 14.04 -16.35
C SER A 653 1.29 13.80 -14.87
N SER A 654 1.15 12.53 -14.43
CA SER A 654 1.04 12.19 -13.00
C SER A 654 2.30 12.59 -12.24
N TRP A 655 3.49 12.30 -12.77
CA TRP A 655 4.75 12.71 -12.14
C TRP A 655 4.89 14.23 -12.03
N TRP A 656 4.48 14.99 -13.07
CA TRP A 656 4.43 16.46 -13.00
C TRP A 656 3.53 16.93 -11.87
N PHE A 657 2.30 16.41 -11.78
CA PHE A 657 1.32 16.77 -10.73
C PHE A 657 1.93 16.55 -9.33
N LEU A 658 2.44 15.34 -9.08
CA LEU A 658 3.05 14.98 -7.79
C LEU A 658 4.17 15.96 -7.41
N SER A 659 5.07 16.27 -8.36
CA SER A 659 6.27 17.06 -8.06
C SER A 659 6.03 18.57 -7.98
N ASN A 660 4.95 19.09 -8.59
CA ASN A 660 4.70 20.53 -8.72
C ASN A 660 3.51 21.04 -7.90
N VAL A 661 2.66 20.13 -7.40
CA VAL A 661 1.41 20.42 -6.69
C VAL A 661 1.36 19.69 -5.35
N GLU A 662 1.49 18.36 -5.35
CA GLU A 662 1.34 17.54 -4.14
C GLU A 662 2.57 17.66 -3.23
N ASP A 663 3.76 17.21 -3.64
CA ASP A 663 4.98 17.23 -2.80
C ASP A 663 5.23 18.63 -2.18
N PRO A 664 5.09 19.77 -2.89
CA PRO A 664 5.26 21.10 -2.30
C PRO A 664 4.19 21.45 -1.25
N HIS A 665 2.93 21.01 -1.43
CA HIS A 665 1.87 21.21 -0.43
C HIS A 665 2.08 20.31 0.78
N MET A 666 2.43 19.03 0.56
CA MET A 666 2.73 18.09 1.63
C MET A 666 3.92 18.55 2.49
N LEU A 667 4.96 19.12 1.87
CA LEU A 667 6.08 19.76 2.59
C LEU A 667 5.65 21.01 3.38
N LYS A 668 4.71 21.80 2.85
CA LYS A 668 4.16 23.01 3.48
C LYS A 668 3.27 22.72 4.69
N VAL A 669 2.53 21.61 4.68
CA VAL A 669 1.60 21.21 5.76
C VAL A 669 2.28 20.30 6.78
N TYR A 670 2.97 19.25 6.34
CA TYR A 670 3.47 18.18 7.22
C TYR A 670 4.97 18.28 7.55
N GLY A 671 5.76 18.99 6.73
CA GLY A 671 7.17 19.30 7.00
C GLY A 671 8.03 18.08 7.39
N ASP A 672 8.74 18.17 8.53
CA ASP A 672 9.62 17.12 9.04
C ASP A 672 8.89 15.84 9.53
N SER A 673 7.55 15.81 9.60
CA SER A 673 6.82 14.57 9.89
C SER A 673 6.77 13.59 8.69
N MET A 674 7.16 14.04 7.49
CA MET A 674 7.21 13.21 6.29
C MET A 674 8.42 12.25 6.28
N ARG A 675 8.16 10.96 6.02
CA ARG A 675 9.20 9.92 5.91
C ARG A 675 10.11 10.14 4.68
N LYS A 676 11.38 10.48 4.93
CA LYS A 676 12.36 10.85 3.89
C LYS A 676 12.86 9.68 3.01
N GLU A 677 12.81 8.43 3.49
CA GLU A 677 13.14 7.23 2.69
C GLU A 677 12.05 6.15 2.81
N ALA A 678 11.58 5.62 1.69
CA ALA A 678 10.63 4.51 1.66
C ALA A 678 11.30 3.16 2.02
N GLY A 679 10.51 2.21 2.54
CA GLY A 679 11.02 0.91 3.01
C GLY A 679 11.79 0.13 1.93
N LEU A 680 11.23 0.02 0.72
CA LEU A 680 11.89 -0.52 -0.47
C LEU A 680 13.28 0.12 -0.74
N THR A 681 13.35 1.45 -0.70
CA THR A 681 14.59 2.21 -0.93
C THR A 681 15.62 1.94 0.16
N LYS A 682 15.19 1.94 1.43
CA LYS A 682 16.03 1.64 2.61
C LYS A 682 16.62 0.23 2.53
N THR A 683 15.81 -0.78 2.19
CA THR A 683 16.30 -2.17 2.03
C THR A 683 17.35 -2.27 0.94
N ILE A 684 17.11 -1.74 -0.26
CA ILE A 684 18.05 -1.82 -1.40
C ILE A 684 19.36 -1.11 -1.08
N LYS A 685 19.29 0.09 -0.48
CA LYS A 685 20.44 0.87 -0.02
C LYS A 685 21.27 0.11 1.02
N ASN A 686 20.61 -0.49 2.02
CA ASN A 686 21.27 -1.30 3.04
C ASN A 686 21.92 -2.57 2.46
N ALA A 687 21.26 -3.24 1.51
CA ALA A 687 21.80 -4.41 0.84
C ALA A 687 23.04 -4.08 -0.01
N ALA A 688 23.00 -2.98 -0.76
CA ALA A 688 24.15 -2.49 -1.53
C ALA A 688 25.34 -2.17 -0.61
N MET A 689 25.12 -1.48 0.51
CA MET A 689 26.17 -1.19 1.50
C MET A 689 26.72 -2.45 2.17
N LYS A 690 25.87 -3.43 2.52
CA LYS A 690 26.26 -4.73 3.09
C LYS A 690 27.16 -5.50 2.11
N ASN A 691 26.79 -5.56 0.84
CA ASN A 691 27.56 -6.25 -0.19
C ASN A 691 28.87 -5.54 -0.53
N ALA A 692 28.89 -4.20 -0.58
CA ALA A 692 30.12 -3.43 -0.78
C ALA A 692 31.17 -3.69 0.33
N LYS A 693 30.71 -3.82 1.59
CA LYS A 693 31.58 -4.19 2.72
C LYS A 693 32.07 -5.64 2.63
N LEU A 694 31.19 -6.59 2.31
CA LEU A 694 31.58 -8.01 2.13
C LEU A 694 32.62 -8.21 1.01
N LEU A 695 32.59 -7.36 -0.03
CA LEU A 695 33.58 -7.35 -1.12
C LEU A 695 34.90 -6.63 -0.78
N ASN A 696 35.08 -6.14 0.47
CA ASN A 696 36.24 -5.36 0.91
C ASN A 696 36.55 -4.11 0.04
N LEU A 697 35.55 -3.56 -0.65
CA LEU A 697 35.70 -2.37 -1.51
C LEU A 697 35.99 -1.09 -0.71
N GLU A 698 35.99 -1.15 0.62
CA GLU A 698 36.38 -0.07 1.54
C GLU A 698 37.87 0.32 1.40
N LYS A 699 38.72 -0.57 0.83
CA LYS A 699 40.09 -0.23 0.37
C LYS A 699 40.20 0.07 -1.13
N VAL A 700 39.07 0.12 -1.85
CA VAL A 700 39.02 0.31 -3.30
C VAL A 700 38.08 1.48 -3.66
N SER A 701 38.21 2.56 -2.87
CA SER A 701 37.46 3.83 -2.98
C SER A 701 37.61 4.57 -4.32
N GLU A 702 38.43 4.06 -5.24
CA GLU A 702 38.75 4.67 -6.54
C GLU A 702 38.35 3.78 -7.74
N THR A 703 37.60 2.69 -7.56
CA THR A 703 37.12 1.88 -8.71
C THR A 703 35.78 2.37 -9.29
N PRO A 704 35.58 2.30 -10.63
CA PRO A 704 34.34 2.71 -11.28
C PRO A 704 33.08 2.02 -10.76
N TYR A 705 33.16 0.77 -10.30
CA TYR A 705 31.98 0.00 -9.89
C TYR A 705 31.28 0.52 -8.63
N ALA A 706 32.02 1.12 -7.69
CA ALA A 706 31.42 1.78 -6.53
C ALA A 706 30.65 3.04 -6.97
N LYS A 707 31.24 3.83 -7.89
CA LYS A 707 30.53 4.92 -8.56
C LYS A 707 29.31 4.41 -9.32
N VAL A 708 29.42 3.39 -10.17
CA VAL A 708 28.27 2.84 -10.93
C VAL A 708 27.13 2.34 -10.03
N ALA A 709 27.40 1.82 -8.83
CA ALA A 709 26.34 1.43 -7.89
C ALA A 709 25.68 2.65 -7.19
N GLN A 710 26.49 3.61 -6.75
CA GLN A 710 26.02 4.85 -6.12
C GLN A 710 25.33 5.78 -7.13
N GLU A 711 25.79 5.74 -8.38
CA GLU A 711 25.13 6.25 -9.57
C GLU A 711 23.85 5.47 -9.79
N PHE A 712 23.79 4.18 -10.13
CA PHE A 712 22.49 3.51 -10.40
C PHE A 712 21.37 3.81 -9.37
N GLY A 713 21.66 3.77 -8.06
CA GLY A 713 20.73 4.23 -7.03
C GLY A 713 20.45 5.75 -7.05
N GLY A 714 21.50 6.56 -7.17
CA GLY A 714 21.43 8.02 -7.29
C GLY A 714 21.12 8.56 -8.69
N THR A 715 20.89 7.72 -9.70
CA THR A 715 20.73 8.00 -11.15
C THR A 715 19.30 7.69 -11.56
N VAL A 716 18.67 6.69 -10.94
CA VAL A 716 17.19 6.68 -10.82
C VAL A 716 16.69 7.92 -10.05
N GLY A 717 17.55 8.57 -9.25
CA GLY A 717 17.31 9.91 -8.68
C GLY A 717 17.81 11.08 -9.57
N LYS A 718 19.03 11.02 -10.11
CA LYS A 718 19.63 12.11 -10.89
C LYS A 718 19.06 12.22 -12.30
N VAL A 719 18.88 11.15 -13.06
CA VAL A 719 18.17 11.23 -14.36
C VAL A 719 16.67 11.58 -14.18
N TYR A 720 16.19 11.64 -12.94
CA TYR A 720 14.88 12.19 -12.56
C TYR A 720 14.92 13.71 -12.30
N VAL A 721 15.98 14.23 -11.67
CA VAL A 721 16.12 15.65 -11.28
C VAL A 721 17.02 16.46 -12.23
N GLU A 722 18.16 15.91 -12.60
CA GLU A 722 19.16 16.45 -13.53
C GLU A 722 18.64 16.49 -14.97
N THR A 723 17.68 15.63 -15.35
CA THR A 723 16.92 15.80 -16.61
C THR A 723 15.94 16.97 -16.54
N VAL A 724 15.37 17.30 -15.37
CA VAL A 724 14.57 18.52 -15.20
C VAL A 724 15.46 19.76 -15.21
N GLY A 725 16.65 19.68 -14.61
CA GLY A 725 17.70 20.71 -14.71
C GLY A 725 18.10 20.95 -16.16
N VAL A 726 18.68 19.94 -16.83
CA VAL A 726 19.14 20.03 -18.22
C VAL A 726 18.03 20.42 -19.20
N VAL A 727 16.77 20.01 -19.00
CA VAL A 727 15.65 20.47 -19.85
C VAL A 727 15.27 21.92 -19.56
N ASN A 728 15.26 22.37 -18.30
CA ASN A 728 15.02 23.79 -17.98
C ASN A 728 16.17 24.69 -18.46
N ASP A 729 17.42 24.28 -18.26
CA ASP A 729 18.61 25.01 -18.69
C ASP A 729 18.67 25.05 -20.23
N PHE A 730 18.41 23.93 -20.91
CA PHE A 730 18.31 23.88 -22.37
C PHE A 730 17.12 24.72 -22.90
N LEU A 731 15.99 24.78 -22.19
CA LEU A 731 14.87 25.65 -22.55
C LEU A 731 15.20 27.14 -22.32
N ALA A 732 15.93 27.49 -21.26
CA ALA A 732 16.36 28.86 -20.97
C ALA A 732 17.44 29.34 -21.94
N GLU A 733 18.41 28.48 -22.29
CA GLU A 733 19.45 28.75 -23.28
C GLU A 733 18.91 28.72 -24.73
N SER A 734 17.88 27.91 -25.00
CA SER A 734 17.17 27.91 -26.29
C SER A 734 16.16 29.04 -26.43
N ALA A 735 15.60 29.60 -25.35
CA ALA A 735 14.63 30.71 -25.42
C ALA A 735 15.09 31.89 -26.30
N PRO A 736 16.31 32.45 -26.15
CA PRO A 736 16.79 33.50 -27.06
C PRO A 736 16.90 32.99 -28.50
N ARG A 737 17.48 31.81 -28.75
CA ARG A 737 17.64 31.23 -30.10
C ARG A 737 16.31 30.91 -30.79
N VAL A 738 15.30 30.45 -30.05
CA VAL A 738 13.95 30.24 -30.60
C VAL A 738 13.30 31.59 -30.91
N SER A 739 13.50 32.62 -30.08
CA SER A 739 13.04 33.98 -30.40
C SER A 739 13.74 34.54 -31.64
N GLU A 740 15.03 34.26 -31.82
CA GLU A 740 15.87 34.69 -32.95
C GLU A 740 15.49 33.96 -34.24
N VAL A 741 15.20 32.67 -34.18
CA VAL A 741 14.66 31.88 -35.31
C VAL A 741 13.22 32.29 -35.64
N VAL A 742 12.38 32.63 -34.67
CA VAL A 742 11.01 33.15 -34.91
C VAL A 742 11.05 34.57 -35.48
N GLN A 743 11.96 35.43 -35.04
CA GLN A 743 12.18 36.75 -35.63
C GLN A 743 12.80 36.64 -37.03
N GLY A 744 13.75 35.73 -37.25
CA GLY A 744 14.35 35.46 -38.57
C GLY A 744 13.33 34.87 -39.55
N ALA A 745 12.48 33.94 -39.12
CA ALA A 745 11.37 33.43 -39.91
C ALA A 745 10.31 34.53 -40.17
N GLY A 746 10.02 35.37 -39.19
CA GLY A 746 9.12 36.53 -39.35
C GLY A 746 9.68 37.58 -40.32
N ALA A 747 10.99 37.83 -40.30
CA ALA A 747 11.68 38.70 -41.23
C ALA A 747 11.68 38.11 -42.65
N LEU A 748 11.98 36.82 -42.81
CA LEU A 748 11.87 36.10 -44.09
C LEU A 748 10.43 36.10 -44.62
N LEU A 749 9.42 35.97 -43.77
CA LEU A 749 8.01 36.05 -44.17
C LEU A 749 7.60 37.47 -44.62
N ARG A 750 8.10 38.53 -43.95
CA ARG A 750 7.90 39.92 -44.41
C ARG A 750 8.62 40.19 -45.74
N HIS A 751 9.88 39.78 -45.84
CA HIS A 751 10.69 39.90 -47.06
C HIS A 751 10.13 39.08 -48.24
N ARG A 752 9.27 38.08 -47.97
CA ARG A 752 8.49 37.35 -48.99
C ARG A 752 7.13 37.98 -49.28
N GLY A 753 6.54 38.73 -48.35
CA GLY A 753 5.32 39.52 -48.56
C GLY A 753 5.56 40.75 -49.41
N GLU A 754 6.68 41.46 -49.19
CA GLU A 754 7.09 42.62 -49.99
C GLU A 754 7.47 42.25 -51.44
N MET A 755 7.69 40.96 -51.73
CA MET A 755 7.91 40.43 -53.08
C MET A 755 6.61 40.10 -53.85
N PHE A 756 5.44 40.33 -53.24
CA PHE A 756 4.12 40.15 -53.86
C PHE A 756 3.32 41.46 -53.98
N VAL A 757 4.02 42.59 -54.09
CA VAL A 757 3.43 43.87 -54.53
C VAL A 757 4.09 44.28 -55.85
N ILE A 758 3.46 43.87 -56.95
CA ILE A 758 3.66 44.40 -58.30
C ILE A 758 2.31 44.99 -58.73
N PRO A 759 2.27 46.20 -59.34
CA PRO A 759 1.04 46.79 -59.87
C PRO A 759 0.47 46.04 -61.09
#